data_AF-A0A956SBG2-F1
#
_entry.id   AF-A0A956SBG2-F1
#
_cell.length_a   1.000
_cell.length_b   1.000
_cell.length_c   1.000
_cell.angle_alpha   90.00
_cell.angle_beta   90.00
_cell.angle_gamma   90.00
#
_symmetry.space_group_name_H-M   'P 1'
#
loop_
_entity.id
_entity.type
_entity.pdbx_description
1 polymer ?
#
loop_
_entity_poly.entity_id
_entity_poly.type
_entity_poly.pdbx_seq_one_letter_code
_entity_poly.pdbx_strand_id
1 'polypeptide(L)'
;MSFILKLPNAMQTARLQQAARLAAIVTSVLSFVPHSAEATLTGSWATEGNQAGAEYGFSVSTAGDLNGDGYSDVVVGATGHDATFVDEGRVSVYYGGPSGMSALFTIDSGMPGIRFGFSVSAAGDVNGDGIGDLIIGTPYYDIGDTYRGAAFLYFGGAAGVSATADQMLTLPAQGGVGTGYGVSVASAGDVNGDGYDDVIVGASLEFVPMSRNGAAYLYYGGPSGVSANPDWTQLDPWADGNFGTSVAGLGDVNGDGYDDVAVGAENHGFVFVYHGSATGPANSASTTVANGQDGFGRCVAPAGDVNGDGYADLLVGSPFQNSGEGRAFLYRGSASGVSTTADWSDDPLGLFAQYGYCVGTAGDVNGDGYSDFLVGARWVSAPDDREGRAYLYLGGQFGPNADPDWVAEGELPLAELGYSLGSAGDVDGDGYGDVIVGGPFASDPENGEGRVAIWNGGIDRPYAISWVGEKDQEFAKYGSAVALGDFDGDGFDDLVTATPYWDAGSAVDAGGVWVYYGPETGVFTTEDWSAFGIQSGQRFGIAVAALDANHDGYDDLVVGAPGTGSDTGRVHIYDGSASGLPASPSRVLAGDGEGEEFGFDVANAGDVNADGFADLLIGAPLATDARPAQGRANLHLGTVDGTSADPVWRTYGTSEDANCGYSVSGAGDIDADGYADVIVGSPGFDGGTGQVHVFTGSATGDMTEVWSQFGEQSGMRFGHDVSFGGDVDGDGFSDVMIGAPLFDGNAVDGGSARVYRSTGTSIEMTALAAINSGGLGAQAGACIVGADINHDGLSDLVFGRPYISNGITEEGQIIVWHAPFTGGVIGWDGGSPLAWFGSAVACGDVDADGTVDLLIGAPGAEHPNVHEGFSFLLLNNIDRAYERNAVRLPQQKQPDGLTRIAPTLSADAADVVLEGLARSAAGRDVVRLEVEVKRFGEEFDGVGTLLSPWVDTGAPGALGSALEQELAFSLEAGERYRWRMRTLSNHPTQPRSPWITLRANALTEFDFRTGGDISGLEDGWVDPVGGPGRLVPDESGLALRAEPTVFVNSTTIRFALAEEGDARLEIFDATGRRVALLLEAELDAGEHRIDWDGSIGVGNAAPAPAGTYFAAVEMNGVRRSTRIVRLK
;
A
#
# COMPACT_ATOMS: atom_id res chain seq x y z
N MET A 1 -71.28 25.83 -30.26
CA MET A 1 -70.86 26.99 -29.44
C MET A 1 -69.99 26.44 -28.34
N SER A 2 -68.72 26.74 -28.12
CA SER A 2 -67.65 27.58 -28.68
C SER A 2 -66.49 27.33 -27.67
N PHE A 3 -65.21 27.19 -27.96
CA PHE A 3 -64.36 27.31 -29.13
C PHE A 3 -63.08 26.50 -28.83
N ILE A 4 -62.48 25.93 -29.87
CA ILE A 4 -61.27 25.10 -29.87
C ILE A 4 -60.05 25.97 -30.25
N LEU A 5 -58.89 25.69 -29.66
CA LEU A 5 -57.55 25.86 -30.25
C LEU A 5 -56.56 25.05 -29.37
N LYS A 6 -55.55 24.28 -29.81
CA LYS A 6 -55.16 23.59 -31.05
C LYS A 6 -53.75 22.99 -30.74
N LEU A 7 -53.60 21.65 -30.76
CA LEU A 7 -52.41 20.83 -31.14
C LEU A 7 -51.12 20.87 -30.27
N PRO A 8 -50.17 19.90 -30.40
CA PRO A 8 -50.31 18.44 -30.62
C PRO A 8 -49.33 17.53 -29.80
N ASN A 9 -49.62 16.23 -29.86
CA ASN A 9 -48.80 15.07 -29.49
C ASN A 9 -47.30 15.18 -29.84
N ALA A 10 -46.43 14.98 -28.85
CA ALA A 10 -45.08 14.41 -29.00
C ALA A 10 -44.47 13.88 -27.68
N MET A 11 -44.95 14.31 -26.50
CA MET A 11 -44.30 13.99 -25.22
C MET A 11 -44.94 12.87 -24.37
N GLN A 12 -46.08 12.32 -24.74
CA GLN A 12 -46.77 11.30 -23.92
C GLN A 12 -46.61 9.85 -24.40
N THR A 13 -45.99 9.62 -25.57
CA THR A 13 -45.67 8.25 -26.04
C THR A 13 -44.22 7.86 -25.72
N ALA A 14 -43.33 8.82 -25.46
CA ALA A 14 -41.95 8.54 -25.03
C ALA A 14 -41.85 8.11 -23.55
N ARG A 15 -42.68 8.65 -22.66
CA ARG A 15 -42.64 8.32 -21.22
C ARG A 15 -43.31 7.00 -20.84
N LEU A 16 -44.17 6.45 -21.70
CA LEU A 16 -44.82 5.14 -21.46
C LEU A 16 -44.12 3.96 -22.15
N GLN A 17 -43.18 4.20 -23.07
CA GLN A 17 -42.21 3.17 -23.52
C GLN A 17 -40.95 3.13 -22.66
N GLN A 18 -40.61 4.20 -21.93
CA GLN A 18 -39.52 4.21 -20.94
C GLN A 18 -39.92 3.51 -19.62
N ALA A 19 -41.17 3.62 -19.17
CA ALA A 19 -41.64 2.96 -17.95
C ALA A 19 -41.93 1.45 -18.12
N ALA A 20 -42.08 0.95 -19.36
CA ALA A 20 -42.29 -0.47 -19.64
C ALA A 20 -40.99 -1.22 -20.01
N ARG A 21 -39.88 -0.52 -20.29
CA ARG A 21 -38.53 -1.11 -20.39
C ARG A 21 -37.81 -1.16 -19.04
N LEU A 22 -38.18 -0.32 -18.08
CA LEU A 22 -37.61 -0.35 -16.72
C LEU A 22 -38.20 -1.44 -15.81
N ALA A 23 -39.39 -1.97 -16.14
CA ALA A 23 -40.08 -2.98 -15.32
C ALA A 23 -39.93 -4.44 -15.84
N ALA A 24 -39.15 -4.65 -16.90
CA ALA A 24 -38.85 -5.98 -17.45
C ALA A 24 -37.37 -6.41 -17.28
N ILE A 25 -36.57 -5.59 -16.57
CA ILE A 25 -35.18 -5.91 -16.20
C ILE A 25 -35.08 -6.32 -14.71
N VAL A 26 -36.13 -6.12 -13.91
CA VAL A 26 -36.11 -6.38 -12.45
C VAL A 26 -36.73 -7.74 -12.08
N THR A 27 -36.73 -8.75 -12.97
CA THR A 27 -37.27 -10.08 -12.60
C THR A 27 -36.64 -11.27 -13.34
N SER A 28 -35.31 -11.24 -13.58
CA SER A 28 -34.59 -12.45 -13.99
C SER A 28 -33.10 -12.52 -13.63
N VAL A 29 -32.60 -11.71 -12.68
CA VAL A 29 -31.26 -11.88 -12.10
C VAL A 29 -31.37 -11.68 -10.59
N LEU A 30 -32.06 -12.61 -9.94
CA LEU A 30 -32.20 -12.65 -8.48
C LEU A 30 -32.03 -14.11 -8.07
N SER A 31 -30.81 -14.60 -8.25
CA SER A 31 -30.31 -15.82 -7.62
C SER A 31 -28.80 -15.88 -7.81
N PHE A 32 -28.11 -15.81 -6.66
CA PHE A 32 -26.68 -16.08 -6.47
C PHE A 32 -25.72 -15.12 -7.17
N VAL A 33 -25.30 -14.11 -6.41
CA VAL A 33 -23.88 -13.77 -6.38
C VAL A 33 -23.44 -13.89 -4.92
N PRO A 34 -22.54 -14.81 -4.54
CA PRO A 34 -21.81 -14.65 -3.30
C PRO A 34 -20.78 -13.54 -3.56
N HIS A 35 -21.03 -12.34 -3.05
CA HIS A 35 -20.00 -11.30 -2.95
C HIS A 35 -19.68 -11.11 -1.47
N SER A 36 -18.76 -11.94 -1.02
CA SER A 36 -17.80 -11.69 0.05
C SER A 36 -16.72 -12.72 -0.22
N ALA A 37 -15.49 -12.30 -0.49
CA ALA A 37 -14.38 -13.23 -0.43
C ALA A 37 -14.37 -13.73 1.02
N GLU A 38 -14.75 -15.00 1.24
CA GLU A 38 -14.53 -15.69 2.51
C GLU A 38 -13.02 -15.88 2.63
N ALA A 39 -12.32 -14.82 3.06
CA ALA A 39 -10.92 -14.90 3.41
C ALA A 39 -10.83 -15.74 4.69
N THR A 40 -10.48 -17.00 4.57
CA THR A 40 -10.13 -17.85 5.71
C THR A 40 -8.76 -17.41 6.23
N LEU A 41 -8.70 -16.24 6.86
CA LEU A 41 -7.51 -15.67 7.46
C LEU A 41 -7.27 -16.34 8.81
N THR A 42 -6.33 -17.29 8.86
CA THR A 42 -5.71 -17.67 10.13
C THR A 42 -5.09 -16.42 10.75
N GLY A 43 -5.61 -15.98 11.91
CA GLY A 43 -5.07 -14.83 12.62
C GLY A 43 -3.55 -14.89 12.77
N SER A 44 -2.90 -13.72 12.73
CA SER A 44 -1.44 -13.55 12.89
C SER A 44 -0.91 -14.28 14.13
N TRP A 45 -1.78 -14.40 15.14
CA TRP A 45 -1.55 -15.19 16.33
C TRP A 45 -2.86 -15.80 16.86
N ALA A 46 -2.79 -16.99 17.45
CA ALA A 46 -3.90 -17.59 18.17
C ALA A 46 -3.42 -18.48 19.33
N THR A 47 -4.25 -18.62 20.35
CA THR A 47 -3.99 -19.50 21.50
C THR A 47 -5.29 -20.07 22.07
N GLU A 48 -5.16 -21.16 22.83
CA GLU A 48 -6.27 -21.91 23.41
C GLU A 48 -6.11 -22.12 24.92
N GLY A 49 -7.23 -22.38 25.61
CA GLY A 49 -7.28 -22.60 27.06
C GLY A 49 -6.60 -23.89 27.54
N ASN A 50 -6.47 -24.91 26.67
CA ASN A 50 -5.87 -26.22 26.97
C ASN A 50 -6.48 -26.90 28.21
N GLN A 51 -7.76 -26.65 28.47
CA GLN A 51 -8.53 -27.26 29.55
C GLN A 51 -10.02 -27.21 29.22
N ALA A 52 -10.67 -28.38 29.26
CA ALA A 52 -12.10 -28.50 29.04
C ALA A 52 -12.92 -27.62 30.00
N GLY A 53 -13.78 -26.77 29.45
CA GLY A 53 -14.64 -25.85 30.20
C GLY A 53 -13.94 -24.60 30.73
N ALA A 54 -12.70 -24.31 30.34
CA ALA A 54 -11.98 -23.14 30.81
C ALA A 54 -12.61 -21.81 30.34
N GLU A 55 -13.42 -21.84 29.27
CA GLU A 55 -14.05 -20.66 28.69
C GLU A 55 -13.00 -19.59 28.31
N TYR A 56 -11.85 -20.00 27.75
CA TYR A 56 -10.75 -19.11 27.41
C TYR A 56 -11.12 -18.15 26.26
N GLY A 57 -10.98 -16.85 26.46
CA GLY A 57 -11.51 -15.84 25.53
C GLY A 57 -12.92 -15.36 25.88
N PHE A 58 -13.40 -15.63 27.11
CA PHE A 58 -14.70 -15.13 27.58
C PHE A 58 -14.75 -13.59 27.61
N SER A 59 -13.63 -12.97 27.96
CA SER A 59 -13.40 -11.53 27.89
C SER A 59 -11.99 -11.28 27.36
N VAL A 60 -11.86 -10.36 26.42
CA VAL A 60 -10.57 -9.93 25.84
C VAL A 60 -10.50 -8.40 25.86
N SER A 61 -9.30 -7.85 25.91
CA SER A 61 -9.06 -6.40 25.79
C SER A 61 -7.58 -6.15 25.52
N THR A 62 -7.24 -5.03 24.87
CA THR A 62 -5.91 -4.43 25.07
C THR A 62 -5.72 -4.13 26.56
N ALA A 63 -4.50 -4.30 27.04
CA ALA A 63 -4.09 -3.91 28.38
C ALA A 63 -3.28 -2.60 28.37
N GLY A 64 -3.12 -1.95 27.21
CA GLY A 64 -2.11 -0.91 27.01
C GLY A 64 -0.71 -1.48 27.14
N ASP A 65 0.30 -0.64 27.35
CA ASP A 65 1.67 -1.08 27.64
C ASP A 65 1.83 -1.27 29.17
N LEU A 66 1.66 -2.51 29.65
CA LEU A 66 1.79 -2.87 31.07
C LEU A 66 3.24 -2.98 31.52
N ASN A 67 4.18 -2.98 30.58
CA ASN A 67 5.58 -3.30 30.84
C ASN A 67 6.55 -2.13 30.54
N GLY A 68 6.08 -1.08 29.88
CA GLY A 68 6.80 0.14 29.54
C GLY A 68 7.80 -0.04 28.39
N ASP A 69 7.62 -1.02 27.51
CA ASP A 69 8.51 -1.26 26.36
C ASP A 69 8.07 -0.56 25.07
N GLY A 70 6.90 0.09 25.08
CA GLY A 70 6.34 0.83 23.97
C GLY A 70 5.45 0.00 23.03
N TYR A 71 5.19 -1.28 23.34
CA TYR A 71 4.27 -2.13 22.59
C TYR A 71 2.98 -2.34 23.38
N SER A 72 1.86 -2.51 22.68
CA SER A 72 0.60 -2.82 23.35
C SER A 72 0.58 -4.27 23.82
N ASP A 73 0.06 -4.49 25.03
CA ASP A 73 -0.13 -5.80 25.63
C ASP A 73 -1.60 -6.21 25.58
N VAL A 74 -1.85 -7.51 25.74
CA VAL A 74 -3.19 -8.08 25.59
C VAL A 74 -3.55 -8.95 26.76
N VAL A 75 -4.82 -8.86 27.20
CA VAL A 75 -5.34 -9.62 28.32
C VAL A 75 -6.53 -10.49 27.92
N VAL A 76 -6.52 -11.74 28.40
CA VAL A 76 -7.54 -12.75 28.11
C VAL A 76 -8.05 -13.40 29.40
N GLY A 77 -9.38 -13.39 29.57
CA GLY A 77 -10.08 -14.08 30.65
C GLY A 77 -10.49 -15.51 30.28
N ALA A 78 -10.26 -16.44 31.20
CA ALA A 78 -10.73 -17.82 31.16
C ALA A 78 -11.54 -18.09 32.43
N THR A 79 -12.81 -17.67 32.39
CA THR A 79 -13.63 -17.56 33.61
C THR A 79 -14.01 -18.92 34.22
N GLY A 80 -14.01 -19.99 33.43
CA GLY A 80 -14.30 -21.36 33.87
C GLY A 80 -13.05 -22.16 34.24
N HIS A 81 -11.86 -21.53 34.24
CA HIS A 81 -10.60 -22.23 34.48
C HIS A 81 -10.53 -22.85 35.89
N ASP A 82 -10.11 -24.11 35.93
CA ASP A 82 -9.87 -24.93 37.12
C ASP A 82 -8.35 -25.08 37.36
N ALA A 83 -7.81 -24.61 38.48
CA ALA A 83 -6.45 -24.95 38.91
C ALA A 83 -6.43 -25.70 40.26
N THR A 84 -6.35 -24.98 41.38
CA THR A 84 -6.51 -25.54 42.72
C THR A 84 -7.99 -25.73 43.09
N PHE A 85 -8.88 -24.90 42.54
CA PHE A 85 -10.32 -24.92 42.81
C PHE A 85 -11.13 -24.96 41.52
N VAL A 86 -12.38 -25.44 41.65
CA VAL A 86 -13.34 -25.47 40.53
C VAL A 86 -13.87 -24.06 40.25
N ASP A 87 -13.95 -23.69 38.98
CA ASP A 87 -14.42 -22.40 38.46
C ASP A 87 -13.73 -21.21 39.15
N GLU A 88 -12.44 -21.34 39.48
CA GLU A 88 -11.70 -20.26 40.15
C GLU A 88 -11.37 -19.12 39.20
N GLY A 89 -11.25 -19.43 37.91
CA GLY A 89 -10.97 -18.50 36.83
C GLY A 89 -9.49 -18.10 36.74
N ARG A 90 -9.08 -17.73 35.54
CA ARG A 90 -7.73 -17.31 35.19
C ARG A 90 -7.76 -16.08 34.30
N VAL A 91 -6.75 -15.23 34.45
CA VAL A 91 -6.40 -14.20 33.47
C VAL A 91 -5.00 -14.47 32.93
N SER A 92 -4.85 -14.34 31.62
CA SER A 92 -3.60 -14.48 30.87
C SER A 92 -3.24 -13.13 30.26
N VAL A 93 -1.99 -12.70 30.45
CA VAL A 93 -1.43 -11.47 29.88
C VAL A 93 -0.34 -11.86 28.91
N TYR A 94 -0.39 -11.29 27.71
CA TYR A 94 0.59 -11.47 26.64
C TYR A 94 1.23 -10.12 26.36
N TYR A 95 2.56 -10.07 26.41
CA TYR A 95 3.28 -8.83 26.13
C TYR A 95 3.52 -8.65 24.63
N GLY A 96 3.36 -7.43 24.12
CA GLY A 96 3.71 -7.05 22.75
C GLY A 96 5.21 -7.09 22.50
N GLY A 97 5.63 -6.88 21.25
CA GLY A 97 7.05 -6.76 20.94
C GLY A 97 7.41 -6.77 19.45
N PRO A 98 8.67 -6.47 19.09
CA PRO A 98 9.15 -6.30 17.70
C PRO A 98 9.13 -7.56 16.82
N SER A 99 8.58 -8.67 17.30
CA SER A 99 8.38 -9.90 16.54
C SER A 99 6.98 -10.47 16.79
N GLY A 100 6.05 -9.60 17.19
CA GLY A 100 4.75 -9.94 17.76
C GLY A 100 4.83 -10.37 19.22
N MET A 101 3.70 -10.88 19.73
CA MET A 101 3.52 -11.22 21.14
C MET A 101 4.51 -12.26 21.68
N SER A 102 5.06 -11.99 22.87
CA SER A 102 5.88 -12.97 23.60
C SER A 102 5.79 -12.82 25.13
N ALA A 103 6.19 -13.87 25.85
CA ALA A 103 6.08 -14.01 27.32
C ALA A 103 4.64 -13.95 27.88
N LEU A 104 4.14 -15.12 28.30
CA LEU A 104 2.85 -15.28 28.96
C LEU A 104 2.98 -15.13 30.48
N PHE A 105 2.19 -14.23 31.07
CA PHE A 105 1.96 -14.16 32.51
C PHE A 105 0.54 -14.59 32.85
N THR A 106 0.36 -15.42 33.90
CA THR A 106 -0.96 -15.91 34.30
C THR A 106 -1.26 -15.63 35.76
N ILE A 107 -2.53 -15.29 36.01
CA ILE A 107 -3.06 -14.99 37.33
C ILE A 107 -4.23 -15.93 37.59
N ASP A 108 -4.04 -16.86 38.51
CA ASP A 108 -5.10 -17.71 39.06
C ASP A 108 -5.62 -17.09 40.35
N SER A 109 -6.94 -17.07 40.55
CA SER A 109 -7.52 -16.38 41.71
C SER A 109 -7.25 -17.06 43.06
N GLY A 110 -7.06 -18.38 43.06
CA GLY A 110 -6.91 -19.16 44.28
C GLY A 110 -8.19 -19.24 45.11
N MET A 111 -9.38 -18.97 44.53
CA MET A 111 -10.66 -18.98 45.23
C MET A 111 -11.75 -19.73 44.45
N PRO A 112 -12.46 -20.69 45.09
CA PRO A 112 -13.44 -21.53 44.39
C PRO A 112 -14.65 -20.74 43.89
N GLY A 113 -15.01 -20.93 42.62
CA GLY A 113 -16.28 -20.50 42.05
C GLY A 113 -16.48 -18.99 41.88
N ILE A 114 -15.42 -18.20 41.99
CA ILE A 114 -15.52 -16.74 41.85
C ILE A 114 -15.45 -16.26 40.40
N ARG A 115 -15.11 -17.15 39.45
CA ARG A 115 -15.09 -16.87 38.01
C ARG A 115 -14.22 -15.63 37.71
N PHE A 116 -12.95 -15.69 38.13
CA PHE A 116 -11.97 -14.63 37.89
C PHE A 116 -11.67 -14.46 36.40
N GLY A 117 -11.57 -13.22 35.93
CA GLY A 117 -11.46 -12.92 34.49
C GLY A 117 -12.80 -12.85 33.76
N PHE A 118 -13.93 -12.71 34.47
CA PHE A 118 -15.25 -12.57 33.85
C PHE A 118 -15.36 -11.30 32.99
N SER A 119 -14.74 -10.22 33.43
CA SER A 119 -14.51 -9.01 32.63
C SER A 119 -13.07 -8.55 32.85
N VAL A 120 -12.40 -8.13 31.78
CA VAL A 120 -11.03 -7.60 31.80
C VAL A 120 -10.96 -6.33 30.95
N SER A 121 -10.15 -5.36 31.33
CA SER A 121 -9.88 -4.14 30.56
C SER A 121 -8.60 -3.48 31.03
N ALA A 122 -7.94 -2.73 30.15
CA ALA A 122 -6.99 -1.70 30.58
C ALA A 122 -7.67 -0.76 31.59
N ALA A 123 -6.95 -0.41 32.65
CA ALA A 123 -7.38 0.61 33.61
C ALA A 123 -6.88 2.01 33.22
N GLY A 124 -5.92 2.10 32.29
CA GLY A 124 -5.12 3.31 32.07
C GLY A 124 -3.99 3.42 33.10
N ASP A 125 -3.26 4.52 33.13
CA ASP A 125 -2.26 4.81 34.18
C ASP A 125 -2.94 5.45 35.40
N VAL A 126 -3.53 4.61 36.25
CA VAL A 126 -4.31 5.10 37.40
C VAL A 126 -3.43 5.63 38.53
N ASN A 127 -2.13 5.36 38.45
CA ASN A 127 -1.16 5.65 39.50
C ASN A 127 -0.15 6.76 39.13
N GLY A 128 -0.10 7.13 37.85
CA GLY A 128 0.68 8.23 37.27
C GLY A 128 2.16 7.92 37.11
N ASP A 129 2.53 6.66 36.92
CA ASP A 129 3.94 6.25 36.72
C ASP A 129 4.35 6.16 35.24
N GLY A 130 3.41 6.39 34.33
CA GLY A 130 3.60 6.39 32.88
C GLY A 130 3.48 5.01 32.24
N ILE A 131 3.04 3.99 32.99
CA ILE A 131 2.83 2.62 32.51
C ILE A 131 1.36 2.26 32.71
N GLY A 132 0.77 1.51 31.77
CA GLY A 132 -0.63 1.11 31.86
C GLY A 132 -0.89 0.15 33.01
N ASP A 133 -2.08 0.25 33.61
CA ASP A 133 -2.56 -0.65 34.67
C ASP A 133 -3.72 -1.55 34.16
N LEU A 134 -4.01 -2.62 34.89
CA LEU A 134 -5.01 -3.64 34.52
C LEU A 134 -6.12 -3.78 35.57
N ILE A 135 -7.38 -3.82 35.13
CA ILE A 135 -8.55 -4.11 35.98
C ILE A 135 -9.27 -5.40 35.59
N ILE A 136 -9.62 -6.22 36.58
CA ILE A 136 -10.26 -7.53 36.42
C ILE A 136 -11.51 -7.64 37.28
N GLY A 137 -12.66 -7.92 36.68
CA GLY A 137 -13.95 -8.09 37.34
C GLY A 137 -14.30 -9.54 37.70
N THR A 138 -14.93 -9.71 38.87
CA THR A 138 -15.36 -11.00 39.44
C THR A 138 -16.74 -10.90 40.08
N PRO A 139 -17.83 -10.97 39.29
CA PRO A 139 -19.19 -10.72 39.81
C PRO A 139 -19.65 -11.76 40.86
N TYR A 140 -19.00 -12.92 40.92
CA TYR A 140 -19.32 -14.01 41.86
C TYR A 140 -18.49 -14.02 43.14
N TYR A 141 -17.61 -13.04 43.34
CA TYR A 141 -16.84 -12.92 44.57
C TYR A 141 -17.74 -12.79 45.81
N ASP A 142 -17.52 -13.66 46.80
CA ASP A 142 -18.33 -13.74 48.02
C ASP A 142 -17.52 -13.46 49.29
N ILE A 143 -18.01 -12.52 50.11
CA ILE A 143 -17.58 -12.34 51.50
C ILE A 143 -18.77 -12.68 52.42
N GLY A 144 -18.91 -13.97 52.74
CA GLY A 144 -19.84 -14.46 53.77
C GLY A 144 -21.30 -14.62 53.33
N ASP A 145 -21.54 -15.39 52.26
CA ASP A 145 -22.83 -15.83 51.71
C ASP A 145 -23.68 -14.73 51.04
N THR A 146 -23.05 -13.69 50.48
CA THR A 146 -23.72 -12.68 49.67
C THR A 146 -22.84 -12.37 48.46
N TYR A 147 -23.20 -12.87 47.25
CA TYR A 147 -22.54 -12.56 45.97
C TYR A 147 -22.46 -11.05 45.73
N ARG A 148 -21.44 -10.40 46.30
CA ARG A 148 -21.26 -8.95 46.25
C ARG A 148 -20.48 -8.54 45.01
N GLY A 149 -19.63 -9.44 44.51
CA GLY A 149 -18.71 -9.16 43.42
C GLY A 149 -17.51 -8.33 43.89
N ALA A 150 -16.45 -8.33 43.08
CA ALA A 150 -15.24 -7.56 43.30
C ALA A 150 -14.60 -7.17 41.97
N ALA A 151 -13.77 -6.13 41.99
CA ALA A 151 -12.82 -5.82 40.93
C ALA A 151 -11.41 -5.75 41.52
N PHE A 152 -10.42 -6.25 40.79
CA PHE A 152 -9.02 -6.30 41.21
C PHE A 152 -8.20 -5.44 40.27
N LEU A 153 -7.39 -4.55 40.83
CA LEU A 153 -6.51 -3.64 40.11
C LEU A 153 -5.07 -4.08 40.30
N TYR A 154 -4.33 -4.14 39.20
CA TYR A 154 -2.95 -4.53 39.11
C TYR A 154 -2.18 -3.39 38.45
N PHE A 155 -1.16 -2.89 39.13
CA PHE A 155 -0.33 -1.86 38.54
C PHE A 155 0.65 -2.47 37.54
N GLY A 156 0.87 -1.75 36.43
CA GLY A 156 1.94 -2.04 35.50
C GLY A 156 3.31 -1.76 36.10
N GLY A 157 4.35 -2.10 35.36
CA GLY A 157 5.71 -1.77 35.73
C GLY A 157 6.73 -2.40 34.81
N ALA A 158 8.00 -2.02 34.91
CA ALA A 158 9.07 -2.53 34.03
C ALA A 158 9.29 -4.06 34.02
N ALA A 159 8.60 -4.82 34.89
CA ALA A 159 8.60 -6.28 34.90
C ALA A 159 7.23 -6.88 34.52
N GLY A 160 6.31 -6.05 34.04
CA GLY A 160 4.90 -6.31 33.87
C GLY A 160 4.11 -6.35 35.19
N VAL A 161 2.89 -6.88 35.12
CA VAL A 161 1.98 -6.99 36.26
C VAL A 161 2.42 -8.05 37.28
N SER A 162 2.03 -7.85 38.54
CA SER A 162 2.37 -8.77 39.64
C SER A 162 1.34 -9.90 39.81
N ALA A 163 1.73 -11.00 40.48
CA ALA A 163 0.81 -12.13 40.74
C ALA A 163 -0.26 -11.81 41.79
N THR A 164 -0.13 -10.69 42.51
CA THR A 164 -1.05 -10.25 43.55
C THR A 164 -1.61 -8.89 43.21
N ALA A 165 -2.93 -8.72 43.28
CA ALA A 165 -3.55 -7.43 43.04
C ALA A 165 -3.01 -6.38 44.01
N ASP A 166 -2.71 -5.20 43.49
CA ASP A 166 -2.30 -4.04 44.28
C ASP A 166 -3.47 -3.47 45.06
N GLN A 167 -4.66 -3.49 44.46
CA GLN A 167 -5.90 -3.08 45.12
C GLN A 167 -7.06 -4.04 44.79
N MET A 168 -7.95 -4.20 45.76
CA MET A 168 -9.20 -4.94 45.60
C MET A 168 -10.36 -4.02 45.94
N LEU A 169 -11.20 -3.75 44.95
CA LEU A 169 -12.38 -2.91 45.05
C LEU A 169 -13.58 -3.78 45.39
N THR A 170 -14.18 -3.49 46.54
CA THR A 170 -15.41 -4.13 47.00
C THR A 170 -16.32 -3.09 47.60
N LEU A 171 -17.62 -3.28 47.45
CA LEU A 171 -18.58 -2.39 48.07
C LEU A 171 -18.59 -2.61 49.60
N PRO A 172 -18.66 -1.54 50.41
CA PRO A 172 -18.84 -1.65 51.85
C PRO A 172 -20.06 -2.52 52.17
N ALA A 173 -20.03 -3.25 53.29
CA ALA A 173 -21.15 -4.07 53.78
C ALA A 173 -22.38 -3.21 54.15
N GLN A 174 -23.05 -2.62 53.16
CA GLN A 174 -24.18 -1.73 53.32
C GLN A 174 -25.38 -2.34 52.63
N GLY A 175 -26.16 -3.15 53.35
CA GLY A 175 -27.58 -3.34 53.10
C GLY A 175 -28.05 -3.77 51.70
N GLY A 176 -27.15 -4.22 50.81
CA GLY A 176 -27.50 -4.90 49.57
C GLY A 176 -27.66 -4.07 48.29
N VAL A 177 -26.99 -2.94 48.12
CA VAL A 177 -26.83 -2.32 46.78
C VAL A 177 -25.57 -2.90 46.12
N GLY A 178 -25.70 -3.54 44.96
CA GLY A 178 -24.61 -4.17 44.20
C GLY A 178 -24.48 -5.68 44.44
N THR A 179 -25.27 -6.47 43.73
CA THR A 179 -25.05 -7.91 43.52
C THR A 179 -24.60 -8.04 42.07
N GLY A 180 -23.44 -8.62 41.78
CA GLY A 180 -22.85 -8.61 40.43
C GLY A 180 -21.86 -7.47 40.16
N TYR A 181 -21.29 -6.84 41.18
CA TYR A 181 -20.22 -5.84 41.02
C TYR A 181 -19.00 -6.43 40.29
N GLY A 182 -18.51 -5.77 39.26
CA GLY A 182 -17.44 -6.31 38.41
C GLY A 182 -17.96 -7.19 37.27
N VAL A 183 -19.26 -7.14 36.95
CA VAL A 183 -19.81 -7.76 35.73
C VAL A 183 -19.23 -7.12 34.46
N SER A 184 -18.92 -5.82 34.53
CA SER A 184 -18.25 -5.05 33.48
C SER A 184 -17.31 -4.05 34.17
N VAL A 185 -16.10 -3.94 33.65
CA VAL A 185 -15.04 -3.02 34.09
C VAL A 185 -14.48 -2.33 32.86
N ALA A 186 -14.06 -1.08 33.00
CA ALA A 186 -13.37 -0.33 31.95
C ALA A 186 -12.51 0.77 32.57
N SER A 187 -11.46 1.20 31.86
CA SER A 187 -10.92 2.55 32.06
C SER A 187 -12.03 3.56 31.76
N ALA A 188 -12.07 4.62 32.55
CA ALA A 188 -12.92 5.77 32.35
C ALA A 188 -12.16 6.95 31.72
N GLY A 189 -10.84 6.82 31.50
CA GLY A 189 -9.97 7.95 31.19
C GLY A 189 -9.86 8.92 32.37
N ASP A 190 -9.35 10.13 32.16
CA ASP A 190 -9.26 11.17 33.18
C ASP A 190 -10.56 12.00 33.21
N VAL A 191 -11.59 11.46 33.86
CA VAL A 191 -12.93 12.10 33.89
C VAL A 191 -12.95 13.38 34.73
N ASN A 192 -11.89 13.60 35.51
CA ASN A 192 -11.80 14.66 36.50
C ASN A 192 -10.71 15.69 36.21
N GLY A 193 -9.86 15.44 35.21
CA GLY A 193 -8.82 16.33 34.71
C GLY A 193 -7.64 16.51 35.67
N ASP A 194 -7.36 15.52 36.51
CA ASP A 194 -6.24 15.57 37.48
C ASP A 194 -4.94 14.89 37.00
N GLY A 195 -4.98 14.32 35.80
CA GLY A 195 -3.85 13.71 35.10
C GLY A 195 -3.58 12.26 35.49
N TYR A 196 -4.54 11.58 36.12
CA TYR A 196 -4.51 10.14 36.38
C TYR A 196 -5.73 9.50 35.72
N ASP A 197 -5.56 8.32 35.13
CA ASP A 197 -6.71 7.62 34.58
C ASP A 197 -7.63 7.09 35.69
N ASP A 198 -8.93 7.16 35.43
CA ASP A 198 -9.99 6.73 36.34
C ASP A 198 -10.57 5.37 35.90
N VAL A 199 -11.30 4.69 36.78
CA VAL A 199 -11.92 3.38 36.44
C VAL A 199 -13.39 3.32 36.80
N ILE A 200 -14.18 2.69 35.93
CA ILE A 200 -15.62 2.49 36.12
C ILE A 200 -15.96 1.00 36.23
N VAL A 201 -16.85 0.66 37.17
CA VAL A 201 -17.29 -0.70 37.47
C VAL A 201 -18.81 -0.78 37.48
N GLY A 202 -19.34 -1.67 36.64
CA GLY A 202 -20.77 -2.00 36.57
C GLY A 202 -21.20 -3.07 37.59
N ALA A 203 -22.47 -3.00 38.00
CA ALA A 203 -23.13 -3.99 38.83
C ALA A 203 -24.58 -4.21 38.38
N SER A 204 -24.81 -5.24 37.56
CA SER A 204 -26.12 -5.56 36.99
C SER A 204 -26.92 -6.60 37.81
N LEU A 205 -28.22 -6.72 37.54
CA LEU A 205 -29.14 -7.55 38.31
C LEU A 205 -29.31 -8.98 37.78
N GLU A 206 -28.66 -9.33 36.67
CA GLU A 206 -28.89 -10.60 35.96
C GLU A 206 -28.61 -11.83 36.83
N PHE A 207 -27.76 -11.70 37.85
CA PHE A 207 -27.21 -12.84 38.59
C PHE A 207 -27.81 -13.10 39.98
N VAL A 208 -28.88 -12.40 40.39
CA VAL A 208 -29.57 -12.69 41.67
C VAL A 208 -31.11 -12.60 41.64
N PRO A 209 -31.82 -13.45 42.39
CA PRO A 209 -33.30 -13.49 42.40
C PRO A 209 -33.99 -12.49 43.36
N MET A 210 -33.41 -11.31 43.63
CA MET A 210 -34.04 -10.29 44.50
C MET A 210 -34.13 -8.92 43.84
N SER A 211 -35.35 -8.37 43.78
CA SER A 211 -35.73 -7.06 43.21
C SER A 211 -34.91 -5.89 43.77
N ARG A 212 -33.89 -5.43 43.03
CA ARG A 212 -33.08 -4.25 43.33
C ARG A 212 -32.73 -3.51 42.03
N ASN A 213 -32.03 -2.38 42.13
CA ASN A 213 -31.66 -1.53 41.00
C ASN A 213 -30.18 -1.81 40.65
N GLY A 214 -29.84 -1.88 39.36
CA GLY A 214 -28.45 -1.97 38.88
C GLY A 214 -27.66 -0.70 39.20
N ALA A 215 -26.34 -0.72 39.06
CA ALA A 215 -25.49 0.43 39.42
C ALA A 215 -24.20 0.52 38.59
N ALA A 216 -23.63 1.73 38.56
CA ALA A 216 -22.27 1.99 38.09
C ALA A 216 -21.51 2.79 39.15
N TYR A 217 -20.22 2.47 39.31
CA TYR A 217 -19.33 3.02 40.33
C TYR A 217 -18.05 3.50 39.66
N LEU A 218 -17.69 4.76 39.87
CA LEU A 218 -16.50 5.38 39.30
C LEU A 218 -15.54 5.74 40.44
N TYR A 219 -14.27 5.46 40.22
CA TYR A 219 -13.19 5.67 41.16
C TYR A 219 -12.11 6.51 40.49
N TYR A 220 -11.72 7.60 41.15
CA TYR A 220 -10.67 8.44 40.62
C TYR A 220 -9.28 7.86 40.89
N GLY A 221 -8.41 7.99 39.90
CA GLY A 221 -7.00 7.68 39.97
C GLY A 221 -6.26 8.59 40.95
N GLY A 222 -5.01 8.27 41.17
CA GLY A 222 -4.13 9.11 41.97
C GLY A 222 -2.82 8.43 42.32
N PRO A 223 -1.89 9.12 43.00
CA PRO A 223 -0.51 8.65 43.24
C PRO A 223 -0.36 7.35 44.06
N SER A 224 -1.45 6.72 44.48
CA SER A 224 -1.48 5.46 45.22
C SER A 224 -2.53 4.50 44.65
N GLY A 225 -2.90 4.71 43.39
CA GLY A 225 -4.09 4.18 42.74
C GLY A 225 -5.36 4.77 43.32
N VAL A 226 -6.43 3.99 43.21
CA VAL A 226 -7.78 4.47 43.49
C VAL A 226 -8.17 4.41 44.96
N SER A 227 -9.22 5.16 45.30
CA SER A 227 -9.86 5.18 46.60
C SER A 227 -10.60 3.85 46.93
N ALA A 228 -10.68 3.49 48.21
CA ALA A 228 -11.42 2.31 48.65
C ALA A 228 -12.95 2.46 48.56
N ASN A 229 -13.45 3.69 48.42
CA ASN A 229 -14.88 3.95 48.16
C ASN A 229 -15.03 4.65 46.81
N PRO A 230 -16.11 4.39 46.08
CA PRO A 230 -16.35 5.07 44.81
C PRO A 230 -16.53 6.57 45.02
N ASP A 231 -15.93 7.36 44.14
CA ASP A 231 -16.03 8.82 44.15
C ASP A 231 -17.34 9.28 43.51
N TRP A 232 -17.85 8.49 42.56
CA TRP A 232 -19.18 8.68 41.97
C TRP A 232 -19.94 7.35 41.91
N THR A 233 -21.26 7.43 42.12
CA THR A 233 -22.13 6.26 42.12
C THR A 233 -23.47 6.63 41.52
N GLN A 234 -23.88 5.85 40.52
CA GLN A 234 -25.19 5.99 39.90
C GLN A 234 -25.98 4.70 40.05
N LEU A 235 -27.23 4.85 40.48
CA LEU A 235 -28.18 3.75 40.60
C LEU A 235 -29.18 3.82 39.45
N ASP A 236 -29.64 2.65 39.00
CA ASP A 236 -30.70 2.53 37.99
C ASP A 236 -31.89 3.41 38.39
N PRO A 237 -32.36 4.32 37.51
CA PRO A 237 -33.58 5.09 37.74
C PRO A 237 -34.83 4.20 37.88
N TRP A 238 -34.75 2.95 37.41
CA TRP A 238 -35.85 2.00 37.36
C TRP A 238 -35.47 0.65 38.00
N ALA A 239 -36.46 -0.13 38.42
CA ALA A 239 -36.22 -1.50 38.85
C ALA A 239 -36.06 -2.41 37.62
N ASP A 240 -35.19 -3.42 37.69
CA ASP A 240 -35.02 -4.48 36.69
C ASP A 240 -34.47 -4.03 35.32
N GLY A 241 -33.92 -2.82 35.20
CA GLY A 241 -33.39 -2.27 33.95
C GLY A 241 -32.02 -2.81 33.52
N ASN A 242 -31.37 -3.61 34.35
CA ASN A 242 -30.01 -4.11 34.14
C ASN A 242 -28.99 -2.98 33.87
N PHE A 243 -29.19 -1.81 34.50
CA PHE A 243 -28.20 -0.73 34.48
C PHE A 243 -26.84 -1.21 35.02
N GLY A 244 -25.77 -0.92 34.29
CA GLY A 244 -24.43 -1.39 34.63
C GLY A 244 -24.09 -2.80 34.13
N THR A 245 -24.91 -3.39 33.24
CA THR A 245 -24.51 -4.61 32.49
C THR A 245 -23.30 -4.33 31.60
N SER A 246 -23.19 -3.11 31.05
CA SER A 246 -22.02 -2.62 30.33
C SER A 246 -21.67 -1.22 30.81
N VAL A 247 -20.38 -0.95 30.97
CA VAL A 247 -19.81 0.38 31.22
C VAL A 247 -18.65 0.62 30.25
N ALA A 248 -18.41 1.87 29.87
CA ALA A 248 -17.31 2.27 29.00
C ALA A 248 -16.84 3.69 29.30
N GLY A 249 -15.53 3.93 29.26
CA GLY A 249 -14.97 5.26 29.01
C GLY A 249 -15.11 5.59 27.53
N LEU A 250 -15.65 6.76 27.21
CA LEU A 250 -15.87 7.21 25.84
C LEU A 250 -14.77 8.16 25.33
N GLY A 251 -13.84 8.56 26.20
CA GLY A 251 -13.03 9.75 25.95
C GLY A 251 -13.88 11.02 25.99
N ASP A 252 -13.34 12.14 25.53
CA ASP A 252 -14.04 13.43 25.50
C ASP A 252 -15.00 13.53 24.30
N VAL A 253 -16.26 13.12 24.49
CA VAL A 253 -17.29 13.14 23.43
C VAL A 253 -17.82 14.54 23.16
N ASN A 254 -17.42 15.52 23.99
CA ASN A 254 -17.97 16.87 23.99
C ASN A 254 -16.94 18.00 23.79
N GLY A 255 -15.66 17.66 23.77
CA GLY A 255 -14.53 18.56 23.54
C GLY A 255 -14.27 19.54 24.68
N ASP A 256 -14.66 19.22 25.92
CA ASP A 256 -14.43 20.09 27.08
C ASP A 256 -13.14 19.78 27.88
N GLY A 257 -12.39 18.77 27.44
CA GLY A 257 -11.10 18.35 27.96
C GLY A 257 -11.19 17.41 29.15
N TYR A 258 -12.34 16.80 29.40
CA TYR A 258 -12.53 15.75 30.40
C TYR A 258 -13.08 14.50 29.71
N ASP A 259 -12.63 13.33 30.13
CA ASP A 259 -13.17 12.10 29.57
C ASP A 259 -14.59 11.82 30.10
N ASP A 260 -15.42 11.24 29.23
CA ASP A 260 -16.83 10.98 29.46
C ASP A 260 -17.10 9.48 29.61
N VAL A 261 -18.21 9.11 30.25
CA VAL A 261 -18.53 7.69 30.51
C VAL A 261 -19.93 7.32 30.06
N ALA A 262 -20.11 6.06 29.63
CA ALA A 262 -21.40 5.47 29.29
C ALA A 262 -21.77 4.29 30.19
N VAL A 263 -23.07 4.14 30.42
CA VAL A 263 -23.65 3.00 31.14
C VAL A 263 -24.86 2.44 30.40
N GLY A 264 -24.82 1.16 30.06
CA GLY A 264 -25.91 0.44 29.41
C GLY A 264 -26.95 -0.11 30.41
N ALA A 265 -28.22 -0.10 29.98
CA ALA A 265 -29.38 -0.65 30.69
C ALA A 265 -30.25 -1.47 29.72
N GLU A 266 -29.76 -2.66 29.37
CA GLU A 266 -30.24 -3.47 28.26
C GLU A 266 -31.76 -3.81 28.31
N ASN A 267 -32.30 -4.09 29.50
CA ASN A 267 -33.70 -4.53 29.65
C ASN A 267 -34.67 -3.37 29.39
N HIS A 268 -34.19 -2.14 29.54
CA HIS A 268 -34.96 -0.95 29.25
C HIS A 268 -34.64 -0.34 27.90
N GLY A 269 -33.55 -0.78 27.25
CA GLY A 269 -33.18 -0.29 25.93
C GLY A 269 -32.57 1.09 25.97
N PHE A 270 -31.75 1.38 27.00
CA PHE A 270 -31.11 2.68 27.16
C PHE A 270 -29.60 2.57 27.32
N VAL A 271 -28.91 3.61 26.83
CA VAL A 271 -27.53 3.93 27.22
C VAL A 271 -27.52 5.36 27.74
N PHE A 272 -26.87 5.55 28.89
CA PHE A 272 -26.75 6.84 29.56
C PHE A 272 -25.31 7.32 29.45
N VAL A 273 -25.13 8.52 28.90
CA VAL A 273 -23.82 9.18 28.80
C VAL A 273 -23.74 10.27 29.87
N TYR A 274 -22.64 10.30 30.61
CA TYR A 274 -22.35 11.27 31.64
C TYR A 274 -21.04 11.97 31.29
N HIS A 275 -21.10 13.30 31.13
CA HIS A 275 -19.88 14.04 30.86
C HIS A 275 -19.01 14.18 32.11
N GLY A 276 -17.69 14.13 31.92
CA GLY A 276 -16.67 14.44 32.91
C GLY A 276 -16.73 15.91 33.33
N SER A 277 -16.00 16.23 34.40
CA SER A 277 -15.76 17.62 34.81
C SER A 277 -14.68 17.65 35.89
N ALA A 278 -14.15 18.83 36.23
CA ALA A 278 -13.25 19.00 37.38
C ALA A 278 -13.78 18.53 38.75
N THR A 279 -15.07 18.17 38.86
CA THR A 279 -15.67 17.55 40.06
C THR A 279 -16.20 16.14 39.80
N GLY A 280 -15.88 15.60 38.62
CA GLY A 280 -16.43 14.42 37.98
C GLY A 280 -17.87 14.54 37.52
N PRO A 281 -18.48 13.42 37.11
CA PRO A 281 -19.76 13.45 36.42
C PRO A 281 -20.94 13.86 37.31
N ALA A 282 -21.94 14.49 36.69
CA ALA A 282 -23.19 14.82 37.38
C ALA A 282 -24.06 13.56 37.61
N ASN A 283 -24.94 13.58 38.61
CA ASN A 283 -25.89 12.47 38.86
C ASN A 283 -27.04 12.37 37.84
N SER A 284 -27.14 13.35 36.93
CA SER A 284 -28.07 13.33 35.80
C SER A 284 -27.29 13.06 34.53
N ALA A 285 -27.76 12.10 33.72
CA ALA A 285 -27.16 11.84 32.42
C ALA A 285 -27.18 13.10 31.54
N SER A 286 -26.08 13.33 30.85
CA SER A 286 -25.92 14.43 29.90
C SER A 286 -26.70 14.12 28.62
N THR A 287 -26.56 12.89 28.13
CA THR A 287 -27.35 12.33 27.03
C THR A 287 -27.92 10.97 27.43
N THR A 288 -29.11 10.66 26.92
CA THR A 288 -29.68 9.31 27.00
C THR A 288 -30.14 8.90 25.61
N VAL A 289 -29.55 7.82 25.09
CA VAL A 289 -29.94 7.20 23.82
C VAL A 289 -30.79 5.97 24.11
N ALA A 290 -31.79 5.72 23.25
CA ALA A 290 -32.80 4.71 23.50
C ALA A 290 -33.25 4.02 22.22
N ASN A 291 -33.31 2.68 22.22
CA ASN A 291 -33.77 1.93 21.05
C ASN A 291 -34.36 0.56 21.40
N GLY A 292 -35.63 0.53 21.83
CA GLY A 292 -36.40 -0.69 22.07
C GLY A 292 -35.86 -1.59 23.21
N GLN A 293 -36.68 -2.51 23.74
CA GLN A 293 -36.25 -3.40 24.84
C GLN A 293 -35.61 -4.71 24.33
N ASP A 294 -35.05 -4.69 23.13
CA ASP A 294 -34.50 -5.85 22.44
C ASP A 294 -32.97 -5.94 22.64
N GLY A 295 -32.52 -5.73 23.88
CA GLY A 295 -31.11 -5.82 24.29
C GLY A 295 -30.26 -4.58 24.00
N PHE A 296 -30.85 -3.45 23.60
CA PHE A 296 -30.07 -2.23 23.33
C PHE A 296 -29.38 -1.71 24.60
N GLY A 297 -28.05 -1.63 24.56
CA GLY A 297 -27.20 -1.33 25.72
C GLY A 297 -26.63 -2.57 26.42
N ARG A 298 -26.77 -3.77 25.83
CA ARG A 298 -26.11 -5.00 26.28
C ARG A 298 -24.58 -4.87 26.27
N CYS A 299 -24.05 -4.26 25.23
CA CYS A 299 -22.63 -3.96 25.06
C CYS A 299 -22.52 -2.51 24.55
N VAL A 300 -21.64 -1.75 25.19
CA VAL A 300 -21.38 -0.34 24.91
C VAL A 300 -19.87 -0.17 24.90
N ALA A 301 -19.35 0.54 23.90
CA ALA A 301 -17.93 0.79 23.75
C ALA A 301 -17.69 2.18 23.14
N PRO A 302 -16.50 2.78 23.35
CA PRO A 302 -16.05 3.85 22.47
C PRO A 302 -15.92 3.30 21.05
N ALA A 303 -16.32 4.09 20.06
CA ALA A 303 -15.95 3.84 18.67
C ALA A 303 -14.66 4.60 18.29
N GLY A 304 -14.20 5.51 19.16
CA GLY A 304 -13.19 6.52 18.81
C GLY A 304 -13.79 7.63 17.95
N ASP A 305 -12.96 8.46 17.32
CA ASP A 305 -13.43 9.48 16.38
C ASP A 305 -13.55 8.87 14.98
N VAL A 306 -14.66 8.19 14.73
CA VAL A 306 -14.88 7.43 13.49
C VAL A 306 -14.99 8.36 12.28
N ASN A 307 -15.28 9.65 12.51
CA ASN A 307 -15.55 10.60 11.45
C ASN A 307 -14.56 11.79 11.35
N GLY A 308 -13.55 11.80 12.21
CA GLY A 308 -12.46 12.77 12.23
C GLY A 308 -12.92 14.19 12.55
N ASP A 309 -14.01 14.35 13.31
CA ASP A 309 -14.54 15.67 13.69
C ASP A 309 -13.96 16.20 15.01
N GLY A 310 -13.08 15.42 15.63
CA GLY A 310 -12.39 15.71 16.87
C GLY A 310 -13.18 15.34 18.13
N TYR A 311 -14.32 14.64 17.99
CA TYR A 311 -15.15 14.19 19.10
C TYR A 311 -15.25 12.66 19.07
N ALA A 312 -15.08 12.02 20.22
CA ALA A 312 -15.25 10.58 20.28
C ALA A 312 -16.73 10.17 20.09
N ASP A 313 -16.93 9.03 19.44
CA ASP A 313 -18.23 8.48 19.07
C ASP A 313 -18.60 7.26 19.94
N LEU A 314 -19.90 6.97 20.02
CA LEU A 314 -20.48 5.91 20.85
C LEU A 314 -20.99 4.74 20.01
N LEU A 315 -20.56 3.52 20.34
CA LEU A 315 -21.05 2.27 19.73
C LEU A 315 -21.94 1.50 20.69
N VAL A 316 -23.10 1.01 20.21
CA VAL A 316 -24.08 0.29 21.03
C VAL A 316 -24.62 -0.95 20.31
N GLY A 317 -24.56 -2.10 20.99
CA GLY A 317 -25.15 -3.36 20.56
C GLY A 317 -26.61 -3.57 21.02
N SER A 318 -27.41 -4.24 20.18
CA SER A 318 -28.80 -4.65 20.46
C SER A 318 -29.09 -6.07 19.92
N PRO A 319 -28.45 -7.11 20.49
CA PRO A 319 -28.40 -8.45 19.89
C PRO A 319 -29.74 -9.19 19.80
N PHE A 320 -30.79 -8.73 20.49
CA PHE A 320 -32.09 -9.41 20.50
C PHE A 320 -33.12 -8.77 19.56
N GLN A 321 -32.74 -7.74 18.78
CA GLN A 321 -33.61 -7.14 17.77
C GLN A 321 -34.03 -8.17 16.71
N ASN A 322 -35.23 -7.96 16.17
CA ASN A 322 -35.83 -8.78 15.11
C ASN A 322 -35.80 -10.29 15.39
N SER A 323 -36.18 -10.69 16.61
CA SER A 323 -36.13 -12.09 17.05
C SER A 323 -34.72 -12.67 17.12
N GLY A 324 -33.71 -11.86 17.45
CA GLY A 324 -32.33 -12.31 17.66
C GLY A 324 -31.43 -12.23 16.43
N GLU A 325 -31.87 -11.59 15.34
CA GLU A 325 -30.95 -11.19 14.24
C GLU A 325 -29.85 -10.28 14.80
N GLY A 326 -30.25 -9.34 15.66
CA GLY A 326 -29.35 -8.38 16.29
C GLY A 326 -29.10 -7.16 15.41
N ARG A 327 -28.54 -6.10 16.01
CA ARG A 327 -28.20 -4.83 15.36
C ARG A 327 -27.13 -4.09 16.15
N ALA A 328 -26.26 -3.35 15.48
CA ALA A 328 -25.34 -2.39 16.09
C ALA A 328 -25.68 -0.96 15.67
N PHE A 329 -25.29 0.03 16.48
CA PHE A 329 -25.58 1.45 16.26
C PHE A 329 -24.39 2.32 16.63
N LEU A 330 -24.02 3.25 15.75
CA LEU A 330 -23.04 4.30 15.99
C LEU A 330 -23.75 5.64 16.21
N TYR A 331 -23.39 6.35 17.26
CA TYR A 331 -23.89 7.69 17.60
C TYR A 331 -22.72 8.66 17.68
N ARG A 332 -22.74 9.70 16.85
CA ARG A 332 -21.64 10.67 16.80
C ARG A 332 -21.54 11.55 18.04
N GLY A 333 -20.32 11.84 18.46
CA GLY A 333 -19.95 12.93 19.35
C GLY A 333 -20.17 14.30 18.71
N SER A 334 -20.10 15.35 19.52
CA SER A 334 -20.12 16.74 19.05
C SER A 334 -19.82 17.68 20.21
N ALA A 335 -19.64 18.97 19.96
CA ALA A 335 -19.58 19.98 21.04
C ALA A 335 -20.81 20.02 21.99
N SER A 336 -21.89 19.32 21.67
CA SER A 336 -23.07 19.16 22.55
C SER A 336 -23.14 17.78 23.25
N GLY A 337 -22.12 16.95 23.08
CA GLY A 337 -22.07 15.53 23.44
C GLY A 337 -22.66 14.62 22.36
N VAL A 338 -22.87 13.35 22.73
CA VAL A 338 -23.40 12.30 21.85
C VAL A 338 -24.78 12.65 21.29
N SER A 339 -25.00 12.38 20.00
CA SER A 339 -26.28 12.49 19.32
C SER A 339 -27.34 11.52 19.88
N THR A 340 -28.61 11.96 19.93
CA THR A 340 -29.74 11.07 20.27
C THR A 340 -30.26 10.25 19.09
N THR A 341 -29.73 10.47 17.89
CA THR A 341 -30.08 9.72 16.67
C THR A 341 -28.83 9.02 16.16
N ALA A 342 -28.96 7.72 15.90
CA ALA A 342 -27.87 6.93 15.34
C ALA A 342 -27.51 7.49 13.96
N ASP A 343 -26.23 7.66 13.73
CA ASP A 343 -25.68 8.09 12.45
C ASP A 343 -25.52 6.90 11.50
N TRP A 344 -25.11 5.76 12.05
CA TRP A 344 -25.02 4.49 11.36
C TRP A 344 -25.65 3.37 12.18
N SER A 345 -26.18 2.37 11.48
CA SER A 345 -26.65 1.12 12.08
C SER A 345 -26.66 0.02 11.04
N ASP A 346 -26.34 -1.20 11.45
CA ASP A 346 -26.35 -2.35 10.56
C ASP A 346 -26.84 -3.64 11.24
N ASP A 347 -27.43 -4.52 10.43
CA ASP A 347 -27.98 -5.84 10.76
C ASP A 347 -27.87 -6.80 9.57
N PRO A 348 -26.65 -7.19 9.15
CA PRO A 348 -26.39 -7.79 7.84
C PRO A 348 -26.84 -9.25 7.72
N LEU A 349 -27.46 -9.83 8.76
CA LEU A 349 -27.64 -11.27 8.91
C LEU A 349 -29.10 -11.70 9.09
N GLY A 350 -29.42 -12.91 8.60
CA GLY A 350 -30.71 -13.55 8.80
C GLY A 350 -30.81 -14.34 10.12
N LEU A 351 -32.04 -14.40 10.67
CA LEU A 351 -32.51 -15.07 11.91
C LEU A 351 -31.46 -15.64 12.90
N PHE A 352 -31.40 -15.06 14.11
CA PHE A 352 -30.74 -15.55 15.33
C PHE A 352 -29.21 -15.37 15.46
N ALA A 353 -28.56 -14.60 14.57
CA ALA A 353 -27.10 -14.36 14.61
C ALA A 353 -26.58 -13.62 15.86
N GLN A 354 -27.44 -12.86 16.54
CA GLN A 354 -27.09 -11.96 17.65
C GLN A 354 -26.01 -10.94 17.27
N TYR A 355 -26.14 -10.33 16.10
CA TYR A 355 -25.28 -9.24 15.68
C TYR A 355 -25.30 -8.07 16.69
N GLY A 356 -24.13 -7.54 17.04
CA GLY A 356 -24.01 -6.55 18.12
C GLY A 356 -24.09 -7.16 19.53
N TYR A 357 -23.79 -8.46 19.70
CA TYR A 357 -23.70 -9.06 21.04
C TYR A 357 -22.53 -8.45 21.84
N CYS A 358 -21.41 -8.26 21.16
CA CYS A 358 -20.26 -7.50 21.60
C CYS A 358 -19.91 -6.46 20.53
N VAL A 359 -19.44 -5.29 20.96
CA VAL A 359 -18.95 -4.21 20.12
C VAL A 359 -17.70 -3.63 20.78
N GLY A 360 -16.79 -3.08 20.00
CA GLY A 360 -15.53 -2.51 20.50
C GLY A 360 -14.87 -1.61 19.46
N THR A 361 -14.06 -0.65 19.89
CA THR A 361 -13.14 0.02 18.96
C THR A 361 -12.09 -0.98 18.47
N ALA A 362 -11.62 -0.80 17.25
CA ALA A 362 -10.49 -1.51 16.69
C ALA A 362 -9.18 -0.68 16.80
N GLY A 363 -9.28 0.61 17.13
CA GLY A 363 -8.20 1.57 16.90
C GLY A 363 -8.24 2.08 15.47
N ASP A 364 -7.12 2.64 14.99
CA ASP A 364 -6.92 2.99 13.58
C ASP A 364 -6.13 1.83 12.94
N VAL A 365 -6.83 0.83 12.43
CA VAL A 365 -6.21 -0.43 11.96
C VAL A 365 -5.63 -0.31 10.56
N ASN A 366 -6.03 0.73 9.82
CA ASN A 366 -5.57 1.02 8.46
C ASN A 366 -4.66 2.26 8.37
N GLY A 367 -4.43 2.99 9.47
CA GLY A 367 -3.56 4.15 9.56
C GLY A 367 -4.14 5.42 8.91
N ASP A 368 -5.45 5.45 8.68
CA ASP A 368 -6.11 6.54 7.97
C ASP A 368 -6.51 7.74 8.87
N GLY A 369 -6.10 7.68 10.13
CA GLY A 369 -6.34 8.72 11.14
C GLY A 369 -7.79 8.79 11.62
N TYR A 370 -8.67 7.90 11.16
CA TYR A 370 -10.01 7.71 11.68
C TYR A 370 -10.03 6.49 12.60
N SER A 371 -10.93 6.49 13.57
CA SER A 371 -11.10 5.31 14.41
C SER A 371 -12.02 4.28 13.76
N ASP A 372 -11.63 3.02 13.83
CA ASP A 372 -12.36 1.87 13.33
C ASP A 372 -13.04 1.11 14.47
N PHE A 373 -13.98 0.23 14.12
CA PHE A 373 -14.72 -0.52 15.12
C PHE A 373 -15.14 -1.91 14.67
N LEU A 374 -15.39 -2.75 15.68
CA LEU A 374 -15.74 -4.15 15.55
C LEU A 374 -17.16 -4.42 16.04
N VAL A 375 -17.82 -5.38 15.39
CA VAL A 375 -19.11 -5.92 15.80
C VAL A 375 -19.08 -7.44 15.81
N GLY A 376 -19.59 -8.05 16.88
CA GLY A 376 -19.61 -9.50 17.07
C GLY A 376 -20.99 -10.10 16.84
N ALA A 377 -21.05 -11.25 16.18
CA ALA A 377 -22.26 -12.05 15.96
C ALA A 377 -21.99 -13.51 16.33
N ARG A 378 -22.18 -13.82 17.61
CA ARG A 378 -21.74 -15.09 18.18
C ARG A 378 -22.51 -16.34 17.72
N TRP A 379 -23.68 -16.19 17.11
CA TRP A 379 -24.56 -17.30 16.74
C TRP A 379 -24.78 -17.45 15.23
N VAL A 380 -23.85 -16.93 14.44
CA VAL A 380 -23.81 -17.25 13.01
C VAL A 380 -23.48 -18.73 12.82
N SER A 381 -24.19 -19.37 11.89
CA SER A 381 -23.99 -20.76 11.51
C SER A 381 -23.78 -20.91 9.99
N ALA A 382 -22.55 -20.75 9.51
CA ALA A 382 -22.18 -20.86 8.09
C ALA A 382 -20.65 -20.97 7.90
N PRO A 383 -20.06 -22.19 7.74
CA PRO A 383 -20.71 -23.48 7.50
C PRO A 383 -21.15 -24.30 8.73
N ASP A 384 -20.57 -24.09 9.92
CA ASP A 384 -20.82 -24.92 11.11
C ASP A 384 -21.86 -24.31 12.08
N ASP A 385 -22.40 -25.11 13.01
CA ASP A 385 -23.44 -24.61 13.94
C ASP A 385 -22.82 -23.69 15.01
N ARG A 386 -23.21 -22.41 15.05
CA ARG A 386 -22.76 -21.39 16.01
C ARG A 386 -21.25 -21.24 16.11
N GLU A 387 -20.56 -21.30 14.98
CA GLU A 387 -19.13 -21.01 14.95
C GLU A 387 -18.84 -19.54 15.26
N GLY A 388 -19.80 -18.64 14.97
CA GLY A 388 -19.73 -17.20 15.24
C GLY A 388 -18.92 -16.41 14.20
N ARG A 389 -19.10 -15.09 14.19
CA ARG A 389 -18.37 -14.15 13.30
C ARG A 389 -18.04 -12.84 13.99
N ALA A 390 -16.96 -12.20 13.56
CA ALA A 390 -16.62 -10.81 13.88
C ALA A 390 -16.53 -9.98 12.59
N TYR A 391 -16.90 -8.71 12.69
CA TYR A 391 -16.99 -7.76 11.58
C TYR A 391 -16.21 -6.52 11.94
N LEU A 392 -15.40 -6.00 11.01
CA LEU A 392 -14.71 -4.71 11.12
C LEU A 392 -15.36 -3.71 10.18
N TYR A 393 -15.49 -2.48 10.67
CA TYR A 393 -15.93 -1.32 9.93
C TYR A 393 -14.87 -0.23 10.09
N LEU A 394 -14.39 0.26 8.96
CA LEU A 394 -13.43 1.34 8.91
C LEU A 394 -14.11 2.69 9.10
N GLY A 395 -13.45 3.59 9.80
CA GLY A 395 -13.81 4.98 9.92
C GLY A 395 -13.57 5.73 8.62
N GLY A 396 -13.93 7.01 8.62
CA GLY A 396 -13.70 7.88 7.48
C GLY A 396 -14.46 9.19 7.59
N GLN A 397 -14.10 10.17 6.77
CA GLN A 397 -14.71 11.51 6.80
C GLN A 397 -16.26 11.51 6.74
N PHE A 398 -16.86 10.51 6.12
CA PHE A 398 -18.31 10.37 6.01
C PHE A 398 -18.93 9.40 7.02
N GLY A 399 -18.13 8.77 7.88
CA GLY A 399 -18.50 7.62 8.70
C GLY A 399 -18.28 6.29 7.95
N PRO A 400 -18.62 5.17 8.59
CA PRO A 400 -18.33 3.83 8.08
C PRO A 400 -19.20 3.46 6.88
N ASN A 401 -18.71 2.49 6.09
CA ASN A 401 -19.45 1.89 4.99
C ASN A 401 -20.72 1.17 5.46
N ALA A 402 -21.64 0.93 4.51
CA ALA A 402 -22.85 0.16 4.79
C ALA A 402 -22.57 -1.34 4.96
N ASP A 403 -21.53 -1.84 4.29
CA ASP A 403 -21.07 -3.23 4.38
C ASP A 403 -19.79 -3.28 5.24
N PRO A 404 -19.52 -4.40 5.94
CA PRO A 404 -18.29 -4.59 6.71
C PRO A 404 -17.06 -4.66 5.79
N ASP A 405 -15.98 -4.01 6.19
CA ASP A 405 -14.72 -3.98 5.45
C ASP A 405 -13.89 -5.27 5.66
N TRP A 406 -14.09 -5.96 6.79
CA TRP A 406 -13.53 -7.29 7.04
C TRP A 406 -14.47 -8.16 7.88
N VAL A 407 -14.43 -9.47 7.65
CA VAL A 407 -15.20 -10.48 8.37
C VAL A 407 -14.30 -11.65 8.74
N ALA A 408 -14.25 -11.98 10.04
CA ALA A 408 -13.69 -13.23 10.53
C ALA A 408 -14.78 -14.24 10.84
N GLU A 409 -14.57 -15.47 10.41
CA GLU A 409 -15.48 -16.59 10.66
C GLU A 409 -14.86 -17.61 11.62
N GLY A 410 -15.69 -18.23 12.45
CA GLY A 410 -15.27 -19.29 13.34
C GLY A 410 -14.99 -20.58 12.57
N GLU A 411 -13.85 -21.22 12.84
CA GLU A 411 -13.46 -22.47 12.18
C GLU A 411 -13.94 -23.75 12.91
N LEU A 412 -14.72 -23.60 13.99
CA LEU A 412 -15.13 -24.69 14.88
C LEU A 412 -16.62 -24.59 15.26
N PRO A 413 -17.39 -25.69 15.20
CA PRO A 413 -18.76 -25.72 15.68
C PRO A 413 -18.84 -25.29 17.15
N LEU A 414 -19.86 -24.49 17.47
CA LEU A 414 -20.15 -23.95 18.81
C LEU A 414 -19.05 -23.07 19.40
N ALA A 415 -18.06 -22.62 18.62
CA ALA A 415 -16.99 -21.76 19.13
C ALA A 415 -17.49 -20.40 19.60
N GLU A 416 -18.59 -19.92 19.02
CA GLU A 416 -19.15 -18.59 19.26
C GLU A 416 -18.11 -17.46 19.06
N LEU A 417 -17.29 -17.51 18.01
CA LEU A 417 -16.37 -16.43 17.64
C LEU A 417 -17.11 -15.09 17.55
N GLY A 418 -16.49 -14.02 18.04
CA GLY A 418 -17.14 -12.72 18.20
C GLY A 418 -17.98 -12.61 19.48
N TYR A 419 -17.85 -13.56 20.41
CA TYR A 419 -18.44 -13.47 21.76
C TYR A 419 -17.84 -12.28 22.53
N SER A 420 -16.53 -12.13 22.45
CA SER A 420 -15.76 -11.00 22.97
C SER A 420 -14.83 -10.50 21.87
N LEU A 421 -14.61 -9.19 21.81
CA LEU A 421 -13.73 -8.56 20.83
C LEU A 421 -13.26 -7.19 21.33
N GLY A 422 -12.23 -6.64 20.70
CA GLY A 422 -11.77 -5.27 20.90
C GLY A 422 -10.45 -5.02 20.18
N SER A 423 -9.92 -3.81 20.32
CA SER A 423 -8.55 -3.51 19.91
C SER A 423 -7.56 -4.29 20.78
N ALA A 424 -6.51 -4.80 20.16
CA ALA A 424 -5.31 -5.28 20.81
C ALA A 424 -4.26 -4.17 21.00
N GLY A 425 -4.50 -2.98 20.43
CA GLY A 425 -3.49 -1.93 20.29
C GLY A 425 -2.48 -2.29 19.21
N ASP A 426 -1.36 -1.59 19.14
CA ASP A 426 -0.24 -1.95 18.24
C ASP A 426 0.69 -2.93 18.96
N VAL A 427 0.47 -4.24 18.77
CA VAL A 427 1.20 -5.31 19.50
C VAL A 427 2.53 -5.67 18.85
N ASP A 428 2.75 -5.31 17.58
CA ASP A 428 3.99 -5.59 16.85
C ASP A 428 4.84 -4.33 16.53
N GLY A 429 4.31 -3.14 16.83
CA GLY A 429 4.96 -1.84 16.74
C GLY A 429 5.04 -1.29 15.31
N ASP A 430 4.15 -1.72 14.43
CA ASP A 430 4.11 -1.30 13.04
C ASP A 430 3.39 0.04 12.83
N GLY A 431 2.75 0.57 13.87
CA GLY A 431 2.04 1.84 13.89
C GLY A 431 0.54 1.73 13.60
N TYR A 432 0.01 0.53 13.41
CA TYR A 432 -1.40 0.26 13.13
C TYR A 432 -2.09 -0.39 14.34
N GLY A 433 -3.40 -0.18 14.47
CA GLY A 433 -4.19 -0.86 15.48
C GLY A 433 -4.43 -2.33 15.12
N ASP A 434 -4.20 -3.23 16.08
CA ASP A 434 -4.52 -4.66 15.92
C ASP A 434 -5.87 -5.00 16.56
N VAL A 435 -6.45 -6.14 16.17
CA VAL A 435 -7.74 -6.60 16.69
C VAL A 435 -7.66 -7.97 17.34
N ILE A 436 -8.35 -8.14 18.46
CA ILE A 436 -8.47 -9.41 19.17
C ILE A 436 -9.92 -9.88 19.20
N VAL A 437 -10.14 -11.17 18.95
CA VAL A 437 -11.46 -11.81 18.99
C VAL A 437 -11.41 -13.12 19.78
N GLY A 438 -12.39 -13.30 20.67
CA GLY A 438 -12.56 -14.50 21.48
C GLY A 438 -13.71 -15.40 21.01
N GLY A 439 -13.47 -16.72 21.06
CA GLY A 439 -14.44 -17.80 20.89
C GLY A 439 -14.36 -18.74 22.10
N PRO A 440 -15.01 -18.40 23.24
CA PRO A 440 -14.80 -19.07 24.52
C PRO A 440 -15.25 -20.53 24.57
N PHE A 441 -16.03 -20.98 23.59
CA PHE A 441 -16.57 -22.34 23.57
C PHE A 441 -15.94 -23.22 22.50
N ALA A 442 -14.88 -22.72 21.84
CA ALA A 442 -14.06 -23.49 20.92
C ALA A 442 -13.57 -24.79 21.59
N SER A 443 -13.49 -25.86 20.79
CA SER A 443 -13.16 -27.20 21.26
C SER A 443 -12.14 -27.88 20.34
N ASP A 444 -10.85 -27.82 20.67
CA ASP A 444 -9.78 -28.47 19.90
C ASP A 444 -8.48 -28.68 20.71
N PRO A 445 -8.23 -29.86 21.32
CA PRO A 445 -9.04 -31.08 21.36
C PRO A 445 -9.98 -31.19 22.59
N GLU A 446 -9.93 -30.24 23.54
CA GLU A 446 -10.71 -30.27 24.78
C GLU A 446 -12.07 -29.56 24.61
N ASN A 447 -13.15 -30.19 25.10
CA ASN A 447 -14.50 -29.62 24.95
C ASN A 447 -14.67 -28.31 25.75
N GLY A 448 -14.94 -27.20 25.03
CA GLY A 448 -15.21 -25.88 25.58
C GLY A 448 -14.00 -25.26 26.28
N GLU A 449 -12.80 -25.50 25.77
CA GLU A 449 -11.57 -24.89 26.30
C GLU A 449 -11.42 -23.42 25.92
N GLY A 450 -12.00 -23.03 24.79
CA GLY A 450 -11.98 -21.67 24.29
C GLY A 450 -10.70 -21.31 23.55
N ARG A 451 -10.84 -20.34 22.64
CA ARG A 451 -9.78 -19.84 21.75
C ARG A 451 -9.84 -18.32 21.66
N VAL A 452 -8.67 -17.72 21.46
CA VAL A 452 -8.52 -16.32 21.08
C VAL A 452 -7.63 -16.24 19.85
N ALA A 453 -7.91 -15.30 18.97
CA ALA A 453 -7.07 -14.94 17.84
C ALA A 453 -6.88 -13.43 17.76
N ILE A 454 -5.72 -13.03 17.24
CA ILE A 454 -5.37 -11.66 16.89
C ILE A 454 -5.16 -11.61 15.38
N TRP A 455 -5.59 -10.49 14.79
CA TRP A 455 -5.25 -10.08 13.45
C TRP A 455 -4.54 -8.75 13.58
N ASN A 456 -3.36 -8.66 12.97
CA ASN A 456 -2.62 -7.41 12.98
C ASN A 456 -3.30 -6.43 12.03
N GLY A 457 -3.31 -5.15 12.40
CA GLY A 457 -3.53 -4.05 11.48
C GLY A 457 -2.38 -3.95 10.51
N GLY A 458 -2.46 -2.98 9.62
CA GLY A 458 -1.42 -2.77 8.64
C GLY A 458 -1.98 -2.18 7.36
N ILE A 459 -1.05 -1.71 6.53
CA ILE A 459 -1.35 -1.34 5.15
C ILE A 459 -1.60 -2.57 4.25
N ASP A 460 -2.00 -3.71 4.81
CA ASP A 460 -2.22 -4.98 4.13
C ASP A 460 -3.71 -5.39 4.21
N ARG A 461 -4.43 -5.45 3.09
CA ARG A 461 -5.46 -4.45 2.71
C ARG A 461 -6.80 -5.21 2.42
N PRO A 462 -7.67 -4.71 1.52
CA PRO A 462 -7.29 -4.98 0.14
C PRO A 462 -7.26 -3.70 -0.68
N TYR A 463 -6.19 -3.58 -1.47
CA TYR A 463 -6.32 -3.17 -2.85
C TYR A 463 -7.63 -3.78 -3.32
N ALA A 464 -8.68 -2.98 -3.45
CA ALA A 464 -9.96 -3.56 -3.81
C ALA A 464 -9.75 -4.25 -5.15
N ILE A 465 -10.24 -5.48 -5.29
CA ILE A 465 -10.46 -6.03 -6.62
C ILE A 465 -11.46 -5.09 -7.27
N SER A 466 -10.95 -4.08 -7.95
CA SER A 466 -11.73 -3.01 -8.55
C SER A 466 -12.42 -3.53 -9.80
N TRP A 467 -11.82 -4.56 -10.41
CA TRP A 467 -12.31 -5.18 -11.62
C TRP A 467 -11.92 -6.65 -11.73
N VAL A 468 -12.88 -7.45 -12.21
CA VAL A 468 -12.67 -8.83 -12.67
C VAL A 468 -13.21 -8.96 -14.08
N GLY A 469 -12.39 -9.50 -14.98
CA GLY A 469 -12.77 -9.82 -16.35
C GLY A 469 -12.85 -11.31 -16.61
N GLU A 470 -13.87 -11.73 -17.35
CA GLU A 470 -14.04 -13.09 -17.86
C GLU A 470 -14.47 -13.11 -19.33
N LYS A 471 -14.34 -14.28 -19.99
CA LYS A 471 -14.86 -14.57 -21.34
C LYS A 471 -15.39 -16.00 -21.41
N ASP A 472 -16.56 -16.15 -22.03
CA ASP A 472 -17.31 -17.41 -22.16
C ASP A 472 -16.89 -18.27 -23.39
N GLN A 473 -15.65 -18.74 -23.46
CA GLN A 473 -15.27 -19.85 -24.33
C GLN A 473 -14.33 -20.92 -23.72
N GLU A 474 -14.76 -22.19 -23.80
CA GLU A 474 -14.09 -23.35 -23.20
C GLU A 474 -12.62 -23.45 -23.64
N PHE A 475 -11.73 -23.61 -22.66
CA PHE A 475 -10.28 -23.72 -22.84
C PHE A 475 -9.56 -22.49 -23.44
N ALA A 476 -10.20 -21.32 -23.55
CA ALA A 476 -9.57 -20.14 -24.14
C ALA A 476 -8.46 -19.49 -23.28
N LYS A 477 -8.42 -19.79 -21.98
CA LYS A 477 -7.39 -19.34 -21.02
C LYS A 477 -7.28 -17.81 -20.92
N TYR A 478 -8.34 -17.14 -20.49
CA TYR A 478 -8.35 -15.68 -20.32
C TYR A 478 -7.38 -15.20 -19.25
N GLY A 479 -6.68 -14.09 -19.52
CA GLY A 479 -5.60 -13.60 -18.66
C GLY A 479 -4.29 -14.40 -18.77
N SER A 480 -4.05 -15.11 -19.88
CA SER A 480 -2.76 -15.83 -20.07
C SER A 480 -1.58 -14.89 -20.25
N ALA A 481 -1.83 -13.68 -20.76
CA ALA A 481 -0.87 -12.59 -20.87
C ALA A 481 -1.61 -11.27 -20.62
N VAL A 482 -0.94 -10.33 -19.98
CA VAL A 482 -1.47 -9.05 -19.53
C VAL A 482 -0.43 -7.95 -19.73
N ALA A 483 -0.85 -6.72 -20.00
CA ALA A 483 0.00 -5.54 -20.10
C ALA A 483 -0.79 -4.27 -19.75
N LEU A 484 -0.07 -3.20 -19.41
CA LEU A 484 -0.60 -1.87 -19.15
C LEU A 484 0.13 -0.84 -20.03
N GLY A 485 -0.55 0.26 -20.39
CA GLY A 485 0.02 1.40 -21.11
C GLY A 485 -1.06 2.37 -21.60
N ASP A 486 -0.71 3.63 -21.87
CA ASP A 486 -1.67 4.68 -22.25
C ASP A 486 -1.80 4.77 -23.79
N PHE A 487 -2.69 3.96 -24.38
CA PHE A 487 -2.86 3.86 -25.83
C PHE A 487 -3.71 5.01 -26.43
N ASP A 488 -4.47 5.73 -25.59
CA ASP A 488 -5.33 6.83 -26.02
C ASP A 488 -4.89 8.24 -25.56
N GLY A 489 -3.83 8.30 -24.75
CA GLY A 489 -3.09 9.48 -24.32
C GLY A 489 -3.88 10.37 -23.37
N ASP A 490 -4.78 9.78 -22.58
CA ASP A 490 -5.60 10.50 -21.62
C ASP A 490 -4.95 10.62 -20.23
N GLY A 491 -3.78 9.97 -20.05
CA GLY A 491 -2.96 10.02 -18.85
C GLY A 491 -3.27 8.93 -17.83
N PHE A 492 -4.12 7.96 -18.15
CA PHE A 492 -4.39 6.77 -17.34
C PHE A 492 -3.88 5.53 -18.08
N ASP A 493 -3.24 4.59 -17.37
CA ASP A 493 -2.82 3.34 -18.01
C ASP A 493 -4.05 2.51 -18.44
N ASP A 494 -4.06 2.06 -19.68
CA ASP A 494 -5.08 1.17 -20.23
C ASP A 494 -4.73 -0.29 -19.99
N LEU A 495 -5.77 -1.11 -19.91
CA LEU A 495 -5.67 -2.52 -19.59
C LEU A 495 -5.69 -3.41 -20.84
N VAL A 496 -4.68 -4.27 -20.99
CA VAL A 496 -4.62 -5.34 -22.01
C VAL A 496 -4.73 -6.72 -21.38
N THR A 497 -5.59 -7.57 -21.93
CA THR A 497 -5.69 -8.99 -21.54
C THR A 497 -5.90 -9.89 -22.75
N ALA A 498 -5.24 -11.05 -22.73
CA ALA A 498 -5.18 -11.96 -23.87
C ALA A 498 -5.61 -13.40 -23.56
N THR A 499 -6.12 -14.04 -24.62
CA THR A 499 -6.56 -15.45 -24.69
C THR A 499 -5.94 -16.13 -25.91
N PRO A 500 -4.77 -16.76 -25.78
CA PRO A 500 -4.12 -17.38 -26.93
C PRO A 500 -4.94 -18.53 -27.55
N TYR A 501 -5.85 -19.16 -26.79
CA TYR A 501 -6.61 -20.33 -27.25
C TYR A 501 -8.07 -20.01 -27.61
N TRP A 502 -8.38 -18.74 -27.88
CA TRP A 502 -9.71 -18.32 -28.31
C TRP A 502 -10.04 -18.78 -29.74
N ASP A 503 -11.27 -19.24 -29.94
CA ASP A 503 -11.83 -19.69 -31.21
C ASP A 503 -12.48 -18.49 -31.92
N ALA A 504 -11.74 -17.87 -32.83
CA ALA A 504 -12.24 -16.77 -33.64
C ALA A 504 -13.13 -17.30 -34.79
N GLY A 505 -14.43 -17.44 -34.51
CA GLY A 505 -15.43 -17.86 -35.49
C GLY A 505 -15.32 -19.33 -35.87
N SER A 506 -14.59 -19.65 -36.94
CA SER A 506 -14.32 -21.05 -37.35
C SER A 506 -12.85 -21.45 -37.23
N ALA A 507 -11.99 -20.51 -36.84
CA ALA A 507 -10.59 -20.76 -36.58
C ALA A 507 -10.46 -21.17 -35.10
N VAL A 508 -9.96 -22.38 -34.86
CA VAL A 508 -9.80 -22.97 -33.52
C VAL A 508 -8.44 -22.57 -32.96
N ASP A 509 -8.35 -22.16 -31.70
CA ASP A 509 -7.11 -21.66 -31.07
C ASP A 509 -6.44 -20.53 -31.89
N ALA A 510 -7.27 -19.66 -32.48
CA ALA A 510 -6.79 -18.52 -33.27
C ALA A 510 -6.17 -17.45 -32.36
N GLY A 511 -6.75 -17.29 -31.17
CA GLY A 511 -6.35 -16.32 -30.15
C GLY A 511 -7.08 -14.98 -30.26
N GLY A 512 -7.17 -14.26 -29.14
CA GLY A 512 -7.86 -12.98 -29.02
C GLY A 512 -7.26 -12.08 -27.94
N VAL A 513 -7.30 -10.77 -28.17
CA VAL A 513 -6.83 -9.72 -27.26
C VAL A 513 -7.95 -8.69 -27.08
N TRP A 514 -8.14 -8.23 -25.85
CA TRP A 514 -9.07 -7.17 -25.49
C TRP A 514 -8.32 -6.05 -24.77
N VAL A 515 -8.76 -4.82 -25.03
CA VAL A 515 -8.26 -3.61 -24.40
C VAL A 515 -9.44 -2.84 -23.80
N TYR A 516 -9.19 -2.32 -22.60
CA TYR A 516 -10.11 -1.51 -21.82
C TYR A 516 -9.39 -0.20 -21.51
N TYR A 517 -9.93 0.94 -21.93
CA TYR A 517 -9.26 2.21 -21.70
C TYR A 517 -9.47 2.69 -20.26
N GLY A 518 -8.41 3.23 -19.66
CA GLY A 518 -8.32 3.66 -18.27
C GLY A 518 -9.32 4.76 -17.96
N PRO A 519 -10.23 4.60 -16.99
CA PRO A 519 -11.06 5.71 -16.53
C PRO A 519 -10.44 6.36 -15.28
N GLU A 520 -10.68 7.65 -15.06
CA GLU A 520 -10.36 8.37 -13.79
C GLU A 520 -10.90 7.67 -12.52
N THR A 521 -11.79 6.69 -12.65
CA THR A 521 -12.33 5.92 -11.53
C THR A 521 -11.60 4.60 -11.24
N GLY A 522 -10.64 4.18 -12.07
CA GLY A 522 -9.91 2.89 -11.95
C GLY A 522 -10.76 1.63 -12.23
N VAL A 523 -12.07 1.77 -12.45
CA VAL A 523 -13.00 0.65 -12.69
C VAL A 523 -13.40 0.56 -14.16
N PHE A 524 -12.98 -0.52 -14.82
CA PHE A 524 -13.31 -0.83 -16.21
C PHE A 524 -14.74 -1.38 -16.34
N THR A 525 -15.57 -0.81 -17.23
CA THR A 525 -16.97 -1.25 -17.37
C THR A 525 -17.36 -1.68 -18.78
N THR A 526 -16.55 -1.36 -19.79
CA THR A 526 -16.80 -1.67 -21.19
C THR A 526 -15.51 -2.01 -21.93
N GLU A 527 -15.56 -3.00 -22.82
CA GLU A 527 -14.51 -3.25 -23.80
C GLU A 527 -14.47 -2.10 -24.82
N ASP A 528 -13.30 -1.50 -25.01
CA ASP A 528 -13.11 -0.39 -25.96
C ASP A 528 -12.53 -0.88 -27.28
N TRP A 529 -11.69 -1.92 -27.24
CA TRP A 529 -11.07 -2.48 -28.43
C TRP A 529 -10.82 -3.99 -28.30
N SER A 530 -10.87 -4.70 -29.43
CA SER A 530 -10.44 -6.10 -29.51
C SER A 530 -9.92 -6.48 -30.90
N ALA A 531 -9.03 -7.46 -30.92
CA ALA A 531 -8.51 -8.09 -32.14
C ALA A 531 -8.35 -9.60 -31.97
N PHE A 532 -8.41 -10.31 -33.10
CA PHE A 532 -8.45 -11.76 -33.13
C PHE A 532 -7.52 -12.33 -34.21
N GLY A 533 -6.98 -13.52 -33.93
CA GLY A 533 -6.38 -14.37 -34.94
C GLY A 533 -7.39 -14.75 -36.02
N ILE A 534 -6.88 -15.00 -37.23
CA ILE A 534 -7.67 -15.34 -38.42
C ILE A 534 -7.45 -16.78 -38.92
N GLN A 535 -6.49 -17.51 -38.36
CA GLN A 535 -6.17 -18.91 -38.71
C GLN A 535 -6.13 -19.78 -37.46
N SER A 536 -6.50 -21.05 -37.61
CA SER A 536 -6.46 -21.99 -36.49
C SER A 536 -5.03 -22.22 -35.99
N GLY A 537 -4.84 -22.28 -34.68
CA GLY A 537 -3.57 -22.52 -34.02
C GLY A 537 -2.61 -21.33 -34.03
N GLN A 538 -3.05 -20.13 -34.44
CA GLN A 538 -2.18 -18.94 -34.47
C GLN A 538 -1.68 -18.51 -33.10
N ARG A 539 -2.47 -18.77 -32.05
CA ARG A 539 -2.18 -18.32 -30.69
C ARG A 539 -1.92 -16.80 -30.61
N PHE A 540 -2.76 -16.01 -31.29
CA PHE A 540 -2.71 -14.55 -31.22
C PHE A 540 -2.97 -14.08 -29.79
N GLY A 541 -2.07 -13.27 -29.23
CA GLY A 541 -2.13 -12.87 -27.81
C GLY A 541 -1.46 -13.86 -26.86
N ILE A 542 -0.51 -14.68 -27.33
CA ILE A 542 0.33 -15.50 -26.43
C ILE A 542 1.18 -14.63 -25.50
N ALA A 543 1.59 -13.45 -25.99
CA ALA A 543 2.38 -12.45 -25.31
C ALA A 543 1.95 -11.07 -25.81
N VAL A 544 1.95 -10.10 -24.92
CA VAL A 544 1.57 -8.71 -25.18
C VAL A 544 2.54 -7.77 -24.46
N ALA A 545 2.79 -6.59 -25.04
CA ALA A 545 3.60 -5.54 -24.43
C ALA A 545 3.13 -4.16 -24.92
N ALA A 546 3.40 -3.13 -24.12
CA ALA A 546 3.18 -1.73 -24.47
C ALA A 546 4.53 -1.00 -24.58
N LEU A 547 4.66 -0.11 -25.55
CA LEU A 547 5.79 0.81 -25.72
C LEU A 547 5.44 1.91 -26.72
N ASP A 548 5.94 3.13 -26.56
CA ASP A 548 5.87 4.16 -27.61
C ASP A 548 7.09 4.05 -28.56
N ALA A 549 6.99 3.20 -29.59
CA ALA A 549 8.09 2.96 -30.53
C ALA A 549 8.23 4.07 -31.57
N ASN A 550 7.27 4.99 -31.62
CA ASN A 550 7.16 6.04 -32.62
C ASN A 550 7.34 7.47 -32.04
N HIS A 551 7.38 7.55 -30.70
CA HIS A 551 7.53 8.73 -29.88
C HIS A 551 6.48 9.82 -30.17
N ASP A 552 5.23 9.42 -30.37
CA ASP A 552 4.12 10.36 -30.53
C ASP A 552 3.35 10.66 -29.24
N GLY A 553 3.79 10.04 -28.12
CA GLY A 553 3.22 10.23 -26.80
C GLY A 553 1.99 9.36 -26.53
N TYR A 554 1.75 8.35 -27.37
CA TYR A 554 0.77 7.30 -27.15
C TYR A 554 1.51 5.96 -27.12
N ASP A 555 1.21 5.10 -26.16
CA ASP A 555 1.79 3.76 -26.19
C ASP A 555 1.25 2.97 -27.39
N ASP A 556 2.10 2.11 -27.96
CA ASP A 556 1.76 1.18 -29.03
C ASP A 556 1.53 -0.23 -28.43
N LEU A 557 0.52 -0.94 -28.93
CA LEU A 557 0.25 -2.32 -28.51
C LEU A 557 0.97 -3.33 -29.43
N VAL A 558 1.78 -4.20 -28.83
CA VAL A 558 2.47 -5.30 -29.50
C VAL A 558 1.85 -6.64 -29.13
N VAL A 559 1.54 -7.48 -30.13
CA VAL A 559 0.88 -8.77 -29.94
C VAL A 559 1.60 -9.91 -30.68
N GLY A 560 2.04 -10.92 -29.92
CA GLY A 560 2.64 -12.15 -30.42
C GLY A 560 1.63 -13.15 -30.99
N ALA A 561 1.99 -13.84 -32.08
CA ALA A 561 1.18 -14.88 -32.74
C ALA A 561 2.08 -16.01 -33.31
N PRO A 562 2.77 -16.78 -32.45
CA PRO A 562 3.84 -17.69 -32.82
C PRO A 562 3.40 -18.84 -33.73
N GLY A 563 2.12 -19.24 -33.68
CA GLY A 563 1.59 -20.32 -34.52
C GLY A 563 1.31 -19.91 -35.98
N THR A 564 1.52 -18.64 -36.34
CA THR A 564 1.20 -18.15 -37.68
C THR A 564 2.15 -18.71 -38.75
N GLY A 565 1.57 -19.21 -39.85
CA GLY A 565 2.33 -19.61 -41.03
C GLY A 565 3.20 -20.84 -40.79
N SER A 566 2.58 -21.96 -40.36
CA SER A 566 3.28 -23.17 -39.93
C SER A 566 4.29 -22.90 -38.80
N ASP A 567 3.83 -22.22 -37.75
CA ASP A 567 4.67 -21.90 -36.59
C ASP A 567 5.93 -21.07 -36.93
N THR A 568 5.93 -20.36 -38.08
CA THR A 568 6.96 -19.36 -38.38
C THR A 568 6.88 -18.20 -37.37
N GLY A 569 5.67 -17.86 -36.97
CA GLY A 569 5.39 -16.80 -36.01
C GLY A 569 5.33 -15.40 -36.61
N ARG A 570 4.56 -14.53 -35.96
CA ARG A 570 4.32 -13.13 -36.32
C ARG A 570 4.18 -12.29 -35.07
N VAL A 571 4.53 -11.01 -35.19
CA VAL A 571 4.21 -9.97 -34.20
C VAL A 571 3.40 -8.88 -34.91
N HIS A 572 2.28 -8.48 -34.30
CA HIS A 572 1.38 -7.46 -34.81
C HIS A 572 1.47 -6.23 -33.92
N ILE A 573 1.63 -5.06 -34.53
CA ILE A 573 1.83 -3.79 -33.83
C ILE A 573 0.67 -2.87 -34.22
N TYR A 574 0.02 -2.29 -33.21
CA TYR A 574 -1.09 -1.36 -33.34
C TYR A 574 -0.65 -0.05 -32.70
N ASP A 575 -0.42 0.96 -33.53
CA ASP A 575 0.09 2.23 -33.02
C ASP A 575 -1.01 2.96 -32.23
N GLY A 576 -0.66 3.54 -31.08
CA GLY A 576 -1.55 4.34 -30.25
C GLY A 576 -2.03 5.61 -30.95
N SER A 577 -3.09 6.24 -30.44
CA SER A 577 -3.51 7.56 -30.91
C SER A 577 -4.52 8.19 -29.97
N ALA A 578 -4.80 9.48 -30.11
CA ALA A 578 -5.92 10.15 -29.41
C ALA A 578 -7.33 9.55 -29.65
N SER A 579 -7.47 8.54 -30.52
CA SER A 579 -8.69 7.77 -30.73
C SER A 579 -8.57 6.31 -30.28
N GLY A 580 -7.50 6.00 -29.56
CA GLY A 580 -7.05 4.66 -29.20
C GLY A 580 -6.50 3.86 -30.38
N LEU A 581 -6.56 2.53 -30.25
CA LEU A 581 -5.94 1.58 -31.17
C LEU A 581 -6.72 1.40 -32.50
N PRO A 582 -6.01 1.25 -33.65
CA PRO A 582 -6.63 1.03 -34.94
C PRO A 582 -7.21 -0.38 -35.09
N ALA A 583 -8.23 -0.53 -35.95
CA ALA A 583 -8.88 -1.83 -36.22
C ALA A 583 -8.02 -2.83 -37.04
N SER A 584 -6.84 -2.43 -37.47
CA SER A 584 -5.91 -3.27 -38.22
C SER A 584 -4.49 -2.89 -37.81
N PRO A 585 -3.56 -3.87 -37.77
CA PRO A 585 -2.21 -3.59 -37.31
C PRO A 585 -1.54 -2.59 -38.26
N SER A 586 -0.90 -1.59 -37.67
CA SER A 586 -0.03 -0.64 -38.37
C SER A 586 1.15 -1.36 -38.99
N ARG A 587 1.66 -2.40 -38.30
CA ARG A 587 2.78 -3.21 -38.78
C ARG A 587 2.64 -4.67 -38.39
N VAL A 588 3.17 -5.55 -39.23
CA VAL A 588 3.27 -6.98 -38.95
C VAL A 588 4.69 -7.45 -39.26
N LEU A 589 5.39 -7.93 -38.25
CA LEU A 589 6.72 -8.51 -38.34
C LEU A 589 6.65 -10.03 -38.49
N ALA A 590 7.61 -10.61 -39.18
CA ALA A 590 7.61 -12.01 -39.54
C ALA A 590 8.89 -12.72 -39.16
N GLY A 591 8.74 -13.94 -38.63
CA GLY A 591 9.83 -14.87 -38.48
C GLY A 591 10.50 -15.25 -39.81
N ASP A 592 11.76 -15.68 -39.72
CA ASP A 592 12.66 -16.01 -40.81
C ASP A 592 12.43 -17.43 -41.36
N GLY A 593 11.90 -18.36 -40.54
CA GLY A 593 11.78 -19.78 -40.88
C GLY A 593 10.60 -20.51 -40.22
N GLU A 594 10.17 -21.61 -40.85
CA GLU A 594 9.07 -22.47 -40.34
C GLU A 594 9.44 -23.11 -38.98
N GLY A 595 8.51 -23.12 -38.03
CA GLY A 595 8.67 -23.78 -36.74
C GLY A 595 9.52 -23.05 -35.70
N GLU A 596 9.84 -21.76 -35.88
CA GLU A 596 10.65 -21.00 -34.93
C GLU A 596 9.86 -20.30 -33.81
N GLU A 597 8.53 -20.21 -33.96
CA GLU A 597 7.61 -19.56 -33.00
C GLU A 597 7.97 -18.08 -32.72
N PHE A 598 8.31 -17.30 -33.75
CA PHE A 598 8.59 -15.86 -33.60
C PHE A 598 7.40 -15.10 -32.98
N GLY A 599 7.66 -14.31 -31.95
CA GLY A 599 6.62 -13.65 -31.15
C GLY A 599 6.04 -14.54 -30.06
N PHE A 600 6.80 -15.56 -29.60
CA PHE A 600 6.44 -16.36 -28.43
C PHE A 600 6.41 -15.50 -27.16
N ASP A 601 7.37 -14.57 -27.07
CA ASP A 601 7.43 -13.54 -26.03
C ASP A 601 7.87 -12.21 -26.65
N VAL A 602 7.41 -11.09 -26.08
CA VAL A 602 7.66 -9.72 -26.54
C VAL A 602 7.82 -8.78 -25.34
N ALA A 603 8.74 -7.82 -25.44
CA ALA A 603 8.94 -6.84 -24.36
C ALA A 603 9.43 -5.49 -24.89
N ASN A 604 9.12 -4.43 -24.15
CA ASN A 604 9.77 -3.14 -24.28
C ASN A 604 11.24 -3.28 -23.86
N ALA A 605 12.16 -3.02 -24.78
CA ALA A 605 13.60 -3.08 -24.53
C ALA A 605 14.15 -1.79 -23.90
N GLY A 606 13.33 -0.76 -23.75
CA GLY A 606 13.76 0.61 -23.53
C GLY A 606 14.39 1.20 -24.80
N ASP A 607 15.01 2.36 -24.66
CA ASP A 607 15.77 2.99 -25.73
C ASP A 607 17.22 2.52 -25.69
N VAL A 608 17.51 1.40 -26.37
CA VAL A 608 18.81 0.73 -26.31
C VAL A 608 19.89 1.50 -27.07
N ASN A 609 19.49 2.54 -27.80
CA ASN A 609 20.35 3.29 -28.69
C ASN A 609 20.39 4.81 -28.39
N ALA A 610 19.64 5.23 -27.37
CA ALA A 610 19.52 6.58 -26.85
C ALA A 610 19.08 7.62 -27.93
N ASP A 611 18.23 7.22 -28.87
CA ASP A 611 17.68 8.12 -29.91
C ASP A 611 16.30 8.70 -29.58
N GLY A 612 15.75 8.32 -28.43
CA GLY A 612 14.50 8.76 -27.86
C GLY A 612 13.30 7.91 -28.28
N PHE A 613 13.47 6.80 -28.99
CA PHE A 613 12.36 5.91 -29.36
C PHE A 613 12.47 4.61 -28.55
N ALA A 614 11.35 4.07 -28.09
CA ALA A 614 11.37 2.77 -27.43
C ALA A 614 11.63 1.64 -28.44
N ASP A 615 12.47 0.68 -28.06
CA ASP A 615 12.85 -0.44 -28.91
C ASP A 615 12.11 -1.73 -28.50
N LEU A 616 11.93 -2.64 -29.46
CA LEU A 616 11.16 -3.87 -29.28
C LEU A 616 12.05 -5.12 -29.30
N LEU A 617 11.94 -5.95 -28.27
CA LEU A 617 12.61 -7.25 -28.18
C LEU A 617 11.61 -8.41 -28.40
N ILE A 618 11.98 -9.37 -29.24
CA ILE A 618 11.09 -10.47 -29.67
C ILE A 618 11.78 -11.83 -29.57
N GLY A 619 11.14 -12.75 -28.84
CA GLY A 619 11.55 -14.14 -28.68
C GLY A 619 11.10 -15.08 -29.81
N ALA A 620 11.95 -16.04 -30.16
CA ALA A 620 11.71 -17.14 -31.09
C ALA A 620 12.38 -18.43 -30.58
N PRO A 621 11.84 -19.05 -29.52
CA PRO A 621 12.52 -20.08 -28.74
C PRO A 621 12.78 -21.39 -29.49
N LEU A 622 12.11 -21.63 -30.62
CA LEU A 622 12.29 -22.84 -31.42
C LEU A 622 13.13 -22.62 -32.68
N ALA A 623 13.72 -21.43 -32.86
CA ALA A 623 14.57 -21.12 -34.00
C ALA A 623 15.71 -22.13 -34.21
N THR A 624 15.92 -22.51 -35.48
CA THR A 624 16.83 -23.60 -35.88
C THR A 624 18.01 -23.16 -36.75
N ASP A 625 18.49 -21.93 -36.56
CA ASP A 625 19.52 -21.32 -37.42
C ASP A 625 20.81 -22.15 -37.52
N ALA A 626 21.42 -22.49 -36.38
CA ALA A 626 22.66 -23.27 -36.33
C ALA A 626 22.49 -24.66 -35.71
N ARG A 627 21.45 -24.87 -34.90
CA ARG A 627 21.12 -26.13 -34.20
C ARG A 627 19.61 -26.25 -33.98
N PRO A 628 19.06 -27.46 -33.79
CA PRO A 628 17.64 -27.63 -33.47
C PRO A 628 17.26 -26.95 -32.15
N ALA A 629 16.16 -26.21 -32.14
CA ALA A 629 15.57 -25.51 -30.99
C ALA A 629 16.59 -24.78 -30.10
N GLN A 630 17.66 -24.21 -30.69
CA GLN A 630 18.58 -23.37 -29.94
C GLN A 630 17.89 -22.08 -29.48
N GLY A 631 16.87 -21.64 -30.23
CA GLY A 631 16.16 -20.40 -29.98
C GLY A 631 16.95 -19.16 -30.34
N ARG A 632 16.25 -18.03 -30.41
CA ARG A 632 16.76 -16.71 -30.78
C ARG A 632 15.95 -15.60 -30.14
N ALA A 633 16.60 -14.49 -29.78
CA ALA A 633 15.94 -13.21 -29.51
C ALA A 633 16.35 -12.17 -30.57
N ASN A 634 15.43 -11.27 -30.93
CA ASN A 634 15.57 -10.31 -32.02
C ASN A 634 15.22 -8.91 -31.53
N LEU A 635 16.12 -7.95 -31.70
CA LEU A 635 15.91 -6.55 -31.32
C LEU A 635 15.57 -5.73 -32.57
N HIS A 636 14.47 -5.01 -32.51
CA HIS A 636 13.98 -4.09 -33.53
C HIS A 636 13.96 -2.67 -32.96
N LEU A 637 14.48 -1.70 -33.71
CA LEU A 637 14.57 -0.33 -33.22
C LEU A 637 13.26 0.43 -33.41
N GLY A 638 12.91 1.29 -32.47
CA GLY A 638 11.92 2.34 -32.62
C GLY A 638 12.38 3.35 -33.67
N THR A 639 11.41 3.96 -34.37
CA THR A 639 11.68 5.02 -35.33
C THR A 639 10.45 5.92 -35.44
N VAL A 640 10.61 7.10 -36.04
CA VAL A 640 9.45 7.98 -36.36
C VAL A 640 8.34 7.32 -37.20
N ASP A 641 8.63 6.20 -37.88
CA ASP A 641 7.64 5.41 -38.65
C ASP A 641 7.18 4.14 -37.87
N GLY A 642 7.39 4.12 -36.54
CA GLY A 642 7.23 2.98 -35.64
C GLY A 642 8.38 1.98 -35.70
N THR A 643 8.16 0.77 -35.20
CA THR A 643 9.19 -0.28 -35.09
C THR A 643 9.81 -0.69 -36.44
N SER A 644 11.13 -0.89 -36.47
CA SER A 644 11.90 -1.30 -37.65
C SER A 644 11.45 -2.67 -38.19
N ALA A 645 11.43 -2.81 -39.52
CA ALA A 645 11.01 -4.07 -40.15
C ALA A 645 12.05 -5.20 -39.99
N ASP A 646 13.32 -4.85 -40.15
CA ASP A 646 14.45 -5.75 -39.96
C ASP A 646 15.02 -5.54 -38.54
N PRO A 647 15.39 -6.61 -37.82
CA PRO A 647 16.05 -6.47 -36.53
C PRO A 647 17.49 -5.98 -36.71
N VAL A 648 17.91 -5.09 -35.82
CA VAL A 648 19.28 -4.57 -35.77
C VAL A 648 20.24 -5.58 -35.13
N TRP A 649 19.73 -6.38 -34.17
CA TRP A 649 20.54 -7.33 -33.40
C TRP A 649 19.81 -8.64 -33.13
N ARG A 650 20.59 -9.71 -32.98
CA ARG A 650 20.11 -11.07 -32.65
C ARG A 650 21.09 -11.80 -31.74
N THR A 651 20.55 -12.56 -30.79
CA THR A 651 21.31 -13.56 -30.00
C THR A 651 20.72 -14.95 -30.12
N TYR A 652 21.52 -15.98 -29.88
CA TYR A 652 21.18 -17.37 -30.13
C TYR A 652 21.58 -18.27 -28.96
N GLY A 653 20.80 -19.31 -28.70
CA GLY A 653 21.15 -20.30 -27.69
C GLY A 653 22.42 -21.07 -28.02
N THR A 654 23.16 -21.47 -26.98
CA THR A 654 24.46 -22.11 -27.11
C THR A 654 24.41 -23.64 -27.17
N SER A 655 23.23 -24.26 -26.96
CA SER A 655 22.96 -25.70 -27.04
C SER A 655 21.73 -26.04 -27.89
N GLU A 656 21.59 -27.33 -28.23
CA GLU A 656 20.30 -27.86 -28.73
C GLU A 656 19.27 -27.77 -27.59
N ASP A 657 18.01 -27.51 -27.93
CA ASP A 657 16.89 -27.37 -26.99
C ASP A 657 17.12 -26.32 -25.88
N ALA A 658 17.97 -25.31 -26.12
CA ALA A 658 18.24 -24.26 -25.14
C ALA A 658 17.02 -23.35 -24.91
N ASN A 659 16.17 -23.21 -25.93
CA ASN A 659 15.03 -22.29 -25.95
C ASN A 659 15.42 -20.83 -25.66
N CYS A 660 16.49 -20.33 -26.26
CA CYS A 660 16.87 -18.93 -26.12
C CYS A 660 15.78 -18.00 -26.68
N GLY A 661 15.45 -16.93 -25.95
CA GLY A 661 14.31 -16.07 -26.27
C GLY A 661 12.97 -16.71 -25.92
N TYR A 662 12.94 -17.63 -24.95
CA TYR A 662 11.69 -18.11 -24.34
C TYR A 662 11.04 -17.02 -23.50
N SER A 663 11.86 -16.25 -22.79
CA SER A 663 11.48 -15.03 -22.09
C SER A 663 12.48 -13.92 -22.42
N VAL A 664 11.98 -12.71 -22.59
CA VAL A 664 12.76 -11.50 -22.91
C VAL A 664 12.24 -10.32 -22.11
N SER A 665 13.12 -9.42 -21.69
CA SER A 665 12.72 -8.16 -21.05
C SER A 665 13.78 -7.09 -21.25
N GLY A 666 13.38 -5.82 -21.12
CA GLY A 666 14.33 -4.76 -20.82
C GLY A 666 15.00 -5.04 -19.47
N ALA A 667 16.16 -4.44 -19.26
CA ALA A 667 16.92 -4.59 -18.03
C ALA A 667 17.26 -3.24 -17.38
N GLY A 668 16.70 -2.15 -17.90
CA GLY A 668 17.07 -0.79 -17.53
C GLY A 668 18.48 -0.46 -17.98
N ASP A 669 19.10 0.55 -17.36
CA ASP A 669 20.51 0.88 -17.57
C ASP A 669 21.32 0.30 -16.41
N ILE A 670 21.86 -0.91 -16.61
CA ILE A 670 22.53 -1.71 -15.57
C ILE A 670 23.93 -1.19 -15.29
N ASP A 671 24.58 -0.58 -16.29
CA ASP A 671 25.94 -0.05 -16.16
C ASP A 671 26.02 1.50 -16.12
N ALA A 672 24.86 2.16 -16.11
CA ALA A 672 24.67 3.61 -16.04
C ALA A 672 25.37 4.36 -17.19
N ASP A 673 25.41 3.75 -18.39
CA ASP A 673 26.05 4.32 -19.56
C ASP A 673 25.11 5.17 -20.44
N GLY A 674 23.82 5.19 -20.09
CA GLY A 674 22.75 5.96 -20.72
C GLY A 674 22.04 5.23 -21.85
N TYR A 675 22.32 3.96 -22.10
CA TYR A 675 21.57 3.11 -23.03
C TYR A 675 20.75 2.09 -22.24
N ALA A 676 19.57 1.75 -22.75
CA ALA A 676 18.82 0.64 -22.17
C ALA A 676 19.48 -0.71 -22.52
N ASP A 677 19.44 -1.61 -21.54
CA ASP A 677 19.97 -2.96 -21.61
C ASP A 677 18.85 -3.98 -21.67
N VAL A 678 19.18 -5.23 -21.99
CA VAL A 678 18.20 -6.30 -22.15
C VAL A 678 18.64 -7.61 -21.49
N ILE A 679 17.65 -8.41 -21.09
CA ILE A 679 17.82 -9.73 -20.50
C ILE A 679 17.07 -10.79 -21.30
N VAL A 680 17.69 -11.97 -21.48
CA VAL A 680 17.15 -13.05 -22.31
C VAL A 680 17.27 -14.40 -21.58
N GLY A 681 16.14 -15.09 -21.44
CA GLY A 681 16.03 -16.42 -20.84
C GLY A 681 16.19 -17.57 -21.84
N SER A 682 16.79 -18.67 -21.35
CA SER A 682 17.01 -19.94 -22.06
C SER A 682 16.75 -21.13 -21.13
N PRO A 683 15.50 -21.34 -20.68
CA PRO A 683 15.18 -22.29 -19.61
C PRO A 683 15.37 -23.76 -20.00
N GLY A 684 15.48 -24.08 -21.29
CA GLY A 684 15.71 -25.44 -21.79
C GLY A 684 17.17 -25.90 -21.71
N PHE A 685 18.10 -24.96 -21.50
CA PHE A 685 19.55 -25.21 -21.51
C PHE A 685 19.97 -26.39 -20.60
N ASP A 686 20.85 -27.24 -21.12
CA ASP A 686 21.44 -28.42 -20.46
C ASP A 686 20.40 -29.30 -19.72
N GLY A 687 19.38 -29.74 -20.47
CA GLY A 687 18.33 -30.62 -19.93
C GLY A 687 17.41 -29.91 -18.94
N GLY A 688 17.10 -28.65 -19.19
CA GLY A 688 16.21 -27.84 -18.34
C GLY A 688 16.87 -27.25 -17.11
N THR A 689 18.21 -27.24 -17.03
CA THR A 689 18.93 -26.50 -15.98
C THR A 689 18.64 -25.00 -16.11
N GLY A 690 18.57 -24.52 -17.35
CA GLY A 690 18.25 -23.13 -17.66
C GLY A 690 19.46 -22.19 -17.58
N GLN A 691 19.37 -21.10 -18.34
CA GLN A 691 20.41 -20.08 -18.46
C GLN A 691 19.77 -18.72 -18.75
N VAL A 692 20.41 -17.64 -18.28
CA VAL A 692 20.05 -16.25 -18.60
C VAL A 692 21.27 -15.48 -19.07
N HIS A 693 21.06 -14.51 -19.97
CA HIS A 693 22.07 -13.58 -20.48
C HIS A 693 21.58 -12.14 -20.38
N VAL A 694 22.48 -11.23 -20.00
CA VAL A 694 22.25 -9.78 -20.00
C VAL A 694 23.18 -9.14 -21.04
N PHE A 695 22.62 -8.24 -21.84
CA PHE A 695 23.32 -7.54 -22.90
C PHE A 695 23.14 -6.04 -22.77
N THR A 696 24.23 -5.28 -22.91
CA THR A 696 24.17 -3.82 -22.84
C THR A 696 23.94 -3.17 -24.19
N GLY A 697 23.23 -2.04 -24.15
CA GLY A 697 22.88 -1.20 -25.29
C GLY A 697 24.07 -0.47 -25.92
N SER A 698 23.83 0.19 -27.05
CA SER A 698 24.82 1.08 -27.68
C SER A 698 24.17 2.00 -28.70
N ALA A 699 24.86 3.10 -29.04
CA ALA A 699 24.41 4.08 -30.03
C ALA A 699 24.11 3.53 -31.45
N THR A 700 24.43 2.26 -31.76
CA THR A 700 24.08 1.62 -33.03
C THR A 700 22.99 0.56 -32.90
N GLY A 701 22.49 0.30 -31.69
CA GLY A 701 21.59 -0.80 -31.37
C GLY A 701 22.26 -2.18 -31.38
N ASP A 702 23.59 -2.24 -31.52
CA ASP A 702 24.34 -3.49 -31.34
C ASP A 702 24.45 -3.80 -29.85
N MET A 703 24.07 -5.01 -29.42
CA MET A 703 24.13 -5.39 -28.01
C MET A 703 25.37 -6.22 -27.67
N THR A 704 25.94 -6.00 -26.50
CA THR A 704 27.14 -6.72 -26.00
C THR A 704 26.79 -7.59 -24.81
N GLU A 705 27.08 -8.89 -24.84
CA GLU A 705 26.88 -9.75 -23.65
C GLU A 705 27.85 -9.35 -22.56
N VAL A 706 27.31 -9.02 -21.39
CA VAL A 706 28.10 -8.57 -20.23
C VAL A 706 28.01 -9.54 -19.07
N TRP A 707 26.91 -10.28 -18.95
CA TRP A 707 26.71 -11.24 -17.88
C TRP A 707 25.87 -12.42 -18.34
N SER A 708 26.17 -13.59 -17.80
CA SER A 708 25.31 -14.76 -17.94
C SER A 708 25.41 -15.68 -16.73
N GLN A 709 24.32 -16.39 -16.47
CA GLN A 709 24.15 -17.22 -15.28
C GLN A 709 23.42 -18.50 -15.61
N PHE A 710 23.91 -19.61 -15.04
CA PHE A 710 23.30 -20.93 -15.15
C PHE A 710 22.44 -21.22 -13.92
N GLY A 711 21.38 -22.01 -14.13
CA GLY A 711 20.69 -22.68 -13.03
C GLY A 711 21.61 -23.68 -12.31
N GLU A 712 21.28 -23.97 -11.06
CA GLU A 712 22.05 -24.88 -10.20
C GLU A 712 21.47 -26.29 -10.09
N GLN A 713 20.28 -26.51 -10.67
CA GLN A 713 19.58 -27.79 -10.66
C GLN A 713 19.08 -28.15 -12.07
N SER A 714 19.32 -29.39 -12.49
CA SER A 714 18.72 -29.92 -13.72
C SER A 714 17.20 -29.98 -13.60
N GLY A 715 16.51 -29.46 -14.61
CA GLY A 715 15.05 -29.42 -14.68
C GLY A 715 14.42 -28.19 -14.02
N MET A 716 15.17 -27.32 -13.34
CA MET A 716 14.60 -26.16 -12.62
C MET A 716 14.02 -25.06 -13.52
N ARG A 717 14.38 -25.06 -14.81
CA ARG A 717 14.00 -24.07 -15.81
C ARG A 717 14.38 -22.64 -15.41
N PHE A 718 15.62 -22.43 -14.97
CA PHE A 718 16.12 -21.08 -14.64
C PHE A 718 16.05 -20.15 -15.85
N GLY A 719 15.51 -18.94 -15.68
CA GLY A 719 15.21 -18.04 -16.80
C GLY A 719 13.91 -18.39 -17.50
N HIS A 720 12.96 -19.02 -16.78
CA HIS A 720 11.61 -19.26 -17.31
C HIS A 720 10.90 -17.95 -17.60
N ASP A 721 11.05 -17.00 -16.68
CA ASP A 721 10.60 -15.63 -16.81
C ASP A 721 11.71 -14.69 -16.33
N VAL A 722 11.82 -13.51 -16.94
CA VAL A 722 12.85 -12.50 -16.64
C VAL A 722 12.21 -11.12 -16.67
N SER A 723 12.63 -10.23 -15.77
CA SER A 723 12.06 -8.89 -15.71
C SER A 723 13.09 -7.84 -15.29
N PHE A 724 12.86 -6.61 -15.76
CA PHE A 724 13.50 -5.41 -15.24
C PHE A 724 13.14 -5.27 -13.76
N GLY A 725 14.16 -5.24 -12.91
CA GLY A 725 13.98 -5.18 -11.47
C GLY A 725 13.93 -3.77 -10.90
N GLY A 726 14.23 -2.72 -11.68
CA GLY A 726 14.50 -1.38 -11.12
C GLY A 726 15.73 -1.36 -10.23
N ASP A 727 15.92 -0.30 -9.44
CA ASP A 727 16.94 -0.24 -8.40
C ASP A 727 16.33 -0.78 -7.10
N VAL A 728 16.68 -2.03 -6.74
CA VAL A 728 16.06 -2.71 -5.58
C VAL A 728 16.86 -2.55 -4.30
N ASP A 729 18.07 -2.00 -4.37
CA ASP A 729 18.94 -1.81 -3.19
C ASP A 729 19.41 -0.37 -2.97
N GLY A 730 18.96 0.56 -3.81
CA GLY A 730 19.16 2.00 -3.71
C GLY A 730 20.57 2.43 -4.07
N ASP A 731 21.30 1.61 -4.84
CA ASP A 731 22.68 1.91 -5.23
C ASP A 731 22.80 2.73 -6.53
N GLY A 732 21.66 3.00 -7.18
CA GLY A 732 21.51 3.81 -8.37
C GLY A 732 21.72 3.05 -9.68
N PHE A 733 21.84 1.73 -9.65
CA PHE A 733 21.91 0.89 -10.84
C PHE A 733 20.65 0.04 -11.00
N SER A 734 20.34 -0.29 -12.25
CA SER A 734 19.25 -1.22 -12.54
C SER A 734 19.64 -2.66 -12.16
N ASP A 735 18.69 -3.39 -11.61
CA ASP A 735 18.81 -4.79 -11.19
C ASP A 735 17.88 -5.69 -12.01
N VAL A 736 18.08 -7.01 -11.89
CA VAL A 736 17.33 -7.98 -12.68
C VAL A 736 16.72 -9.08 -11.84
N MET A 737 15.53 -9.52 -12.26
CA MET A 737 14.74 -10.54 -11.59
C MET A 737 14.57 -11.77 -12.50
N ILE A 738 14.69 -12.98 -11.93
CA ILE A 738 14.70 -14.23 -12.69
C ILE A 738 13.86 -15.30 -11.99
N GLY A 739 12.93 -15.91 -12.75
CA GLY A 739 12.10 -17.03 -12.32
C GLY A 739 12.69 -18.42 -12.59
N ALA A 740 12.43 -19.36 -11.68
CA ALA A 740 12.79 -20.78 -11.77
C ALA A 740 11.71 -21.68 -11.16
N PRO A 741 10.56 -21.85 -11.85
CA PRO A 741 9.37 -22.48 -11.29
C PRO A 741 9.54 -23.95 -10.91
N LEU A 742 10.47 -24.69 -11.51
CA LEU A 742 10.65 -26.12 -11.21
C LEU A 742 11.82 -26.40 -10.27
N PHE A 743 12.24 -25.40 -9.49
CA PHE A 743 13.28 -25.57 -8.49
C PHE A 743 12.74 -26.34 -7.27
N ASP A 744 13.44 -27.41 -6.85
CA ASP A 744 12.97 -28.31 -5.77
C ASP A 744 13.26 -27.79 -4.35
N GLY A 745 13.78 -26.56 -4.21
CA GLY A 745 14.39 -26.00 -3.00
C GLY A 745 13.82 -26.51 -1.67
N ASN A 746 12.65 -26.00 -1.27
CA ASN A 746 11.98 -26.38 -0.03
C ASN A 746 10.90 -27.47 -0.22
N ALA A 747 10.51 -27.75 -1.47
CA ALA A 747 9.54 -28.77 -1.86
C ALA A 747 9.74 -29.14 -3.35
N VAL A 748 9.32 -30.34 -3.75
CA VAL A 748 9.37 -30.78 -5.16
C VAL A 748 8.56 -29.82 -6.02
N ASP A 749 9.18 -29.28 -7.07
CA ASP A 749 8.62 -28.24 -7.95
C ASP A 749 8.04 -27.04 -7.18
N GLY A 750 8.62 -26.70 -6.02
CA GLY A 750 8.18 -25.58 -5.19
C GLY A 750 8.45 -24.21 -5.83
N GLY A 751 9.49 -24.15 -6.67
CA GLY A 751 9.89 -22.98 -7.45
C GLY A 751 10.72 -21.95 -6.69
N SER A 752 11.30 -21.02 -7.44
CA SER A 752 12.11 -19.93 -6.90
C SER A 752 12.04 -18.66 -7.74
N ALA A 753 12.00 -17.50 -7.07
CA ALA A 753 12.26 -16.18 -7.66
C ALA A 753 13.64 -15.69 -7.18
N ARG A 754 14.44 -15.10 -8.08
CA ARG A 754 15.80 -14.63 -7.79
C ARG A 754 15.99 -13.19 -8.19
N VAL A 755 16.77 -12.48 -7.38
CA VAL A 755 17.13 -11.07 -7.62
C VAL A 755 18.64 -10.96 -7.70
N TYR A 756 19.13 -10.35 -8.77
CA TYR A 756 20.54 -10.09 -9.01
C TYR A 756 20.75 -8.60 -9.17
N ARG A 757 21.65 -8.06 -8.34
CA ARG A 757 21.98 -6.65 -8.38
C ARG A 757 23.20 -6.32 -9.21
N SER A 758 23.21 -5.16 -9.83
CA SER A 758 24.40 -4.57 -10.45
C SER A 758 25.34 -3.98 -9.39
N THR A 759 26.56 -3.60 -9.79
CA THR A 759 27.49 -2.85 -8.93
C THR A 759 28.23 -1.74 -9.68
N GLY A 760 27.84 -1.47 -10.93
CA GLY A 760 28.30 -0.37 -11.80
C GLY A 760 29.80 -0.30 -12.17
N THR A 761 30.69 -1.01 -11.48
CA THR A 761 32.16 -0.83 -11.60
C THR A 761 32.89 -2.02 -12.21
N SER A 762 32.26 -3.18 -12.19
CA SER A 762 32.54 -4.37 -12.98
C SER A 762 31.17 -4.96 -13.27
N ILE A 763 30.84 -5.29 -14.51
CA ILE A 763 29.53 -5.79 -14.92
C ILE A 763 29.32 -7.24 -14.42
N GLU A 764 29.57 -7.46 -13.13
CA GLU A 764 29.34 -8.67 -12.37
C GLU A 764 28.06 -8.44 -11.57
N MET A 765 26.97 -9.07 -12.00
CA MET A 765 25.75 -9.09 -11.21
C MET A 765 25.93 -10.05 -10.03
N THR A 766 25.52 -9.62 -8.84
CA THR A 766 25.61 -10.43 -7.61
C THR A 766 24.23 -10.84 -7.13
N ALA A 767 24.07 -12.10 -6.70
CA ALA A 767 22.80 -12.55 -6.15
C ALA A 767 22.48 -11.76 -4.85
N LEU A 768 21.36 -11.06 -4.85
CA LEU A 768 20.87 -10.27 -3.72
C LEU A 768 19.87 -11.08 -2.89
N ALA A 769 18.92 -11.75 -3.57
CA ALA A 769 17.91 -12.57 -2.92
C ALA A 769 17.59 -13.84 -3.73
N ALA A 770 17.22 -14.91 -3.02
CA ALA A 770 16.67 -16.14 -3.59
C ALA A 770 15.51 -16.62 -2.71
N ILE A 771 14.29 -16.46 -3.23
CA ILE A 771 13.08 -16.89 -2.53
C ILE A 771 12.75 -18.29 -2.99
N ASN A 772 12.88 -19.24 -2.07
CA ASN A 772 12.54 -20.64 -2.32
C ASN A 772 11.17 -20.92 -1.70
N SER A 773 10.18 -21.19 -2.53
CA SER A 773 8.82 -21.43 -2.07
C SER A 773 8.67 -22.84 -1.48
N GLY A 774 7.84 -22.95 -0.43
CA GLY A 774 7.35 -24.22 0.11
C GLY A 774 6.06 -24.68 -0.59
N GLY A 775 5.66 -25.94 -0.39
CA GLY A 775 4.48 -26.53 -1.02
C GLY A 775 4.80 -27.30 -2.30
N LEU A 776 4.26 -28.52 -2.41
CA LEU A 776 4.54 -29.41 -3.54
C LEU A 776 3.86 -28.89 -4.80
N GLY A 777 4.65 -28.61 -5.85
CA GLY A 777 4.17 -28.14 -7.14
C GLY A 777 3.91 -26.63 -7.24
N ALA A 778 4.19 -25.82 -6.20
CA ALA A 778 3.82 -24.40 -6.13
C ALA A 778 4.29 -23.53 -7.31
N GLN A 779 5.39 -23.91 -7.97
CA GLN A 779 5.95 -23.24 -9.14
C GLN A 779 6.22 -21.74 -8.97
N ALA A 780 6.75 -21.33 -7.81
CA ALA A 780 7.14 -19.94 -7.59
C ALA A 780 8.12 -19.40 -8.65
N GLY A 781 7.87 -18.18 -9.12
CA GLY A 781 8.63 -17.57 -10.21
C GLY A 781 8.19 -18.06 -11.58
N ALA A 782 6.94 -18.54 -11.70
CA ALA A 782 6.32 -18.80 -13.01
C ALA A 782 6.12 -17.51 -13.81
N CYS A 783 5.79 -16.41 -13.12
CA CYS A 783 5.86 -15.04 -13.60
C CYS A 783 6.57 -14.15 -12.56
N ILE A 784 7.20 -13.06 -13.01
CA ILE A 784 7.95 -12.12 -12.18
C ILE A 784 7.89 -10.70 -12.74
N VAL A 785 7.71 -9.70 -11.87
CA VAL A 785 7.79 -8.27 -12.24
C VAL A 785 8.40 -7.46 -11.10
N GLY A 786 9.15 -6.41 -11.45
CA GLY A 786 9.68 -5.44 -10.51
C GLY A 786 8.88 -4.13 -10.56
N ALA A 787 8.46 -3.62 -9.40
CA ALA A 787 7.82 -2.30 -9.28
C ALA A 787 7.84 -1.81 -7.84
N ASP A 788 7.83 -0.50 -7.61
CA ASP A 788 7.72 0.10 -6.27
C ASP A 788 6.27 0.06 -5.78
N ILE A 789 5.91 -1.00 -5.04
CA ILE A 789 4.52 -1.26 -4.60
C ILE A 789 4.21 -0.49 -3.32
N ASN A 790 5.20 -0.26 -2.46
CA ASN A 790 5.04 0.41 -1.16
C ASN A 790 5.41 1.91 -1.17
N HIS A 791 5.84 2.46 -2.30
CA HIS A 791 6.23 3.86 -2.49
C HIS A 791 7.42 4.30 -1.64
N ASP A 792 8.34 3.39 -1.36
CA ASP A 792 9.58 3.72 -0.66
C ASP A 792 10.70 4.22 -1.59
N GLY A 793 10.46 4.19 -2.90
CA GLY A 793 11.39 4.61 -3.95
C GLY A 793 12.34 3.51 -4.41
N LEU A 794 12.22 2.30 -3.90
CA LEU A 794 12.91 1.10 -4.38
C LEU A 794 11.93 0.19 -5.09
N SER A 795 12.43 -0.56 -6.08
CA SER A 795 11.58 -1.53 -6.77
C SER A 795 11.45 -2.82 -5.96
N ASP A 796 10.22 -3.21 -5.68
CA ASP A 796 9.85 -4.46 -5.01
C ASP A 796 9.78 -5.61 -6.00
N LEU A 797 9.85 -6.83 -5.46
CA LEU A 797 9.69 -8.05 -6.24
C LEU A 797 8.27 -8.57 -6.13
N VAL A 798 7.59 -8.75 -7.26
CA VAL A 798 6.29 -9.43 -7.36
C VAL A 798 6.45 -10.72 -8.16
N PHE A 799 5.98 -11.85 -7.64
CA PHE A 799 6.06 -13.13 -8.35
C PHE A 799 4.88 -14.06 -8.08
N GLY A 800 4.58 -14.90 -9.06
CA GLY A 800 3.47 -15.85 -9.01
C GLY A 800 3.83 -17.25 -8.54
N ARG A 801 2.85 -17.91 -7.91
CA ARG A 801 2.84 -19.31 -7.43
C ARG A 801 1.55 -20.00 -7.89
N PRO A 802 1.44 -20.40 -9.16
CA PRO A 802 0.17 -20.80 -9.75
C PRO A 802 -0.43 -22.12 -9.23
N TYR A 803 0.29 -22.94 -8.45
CA TYR A 803 -0.17 -24.30 -8.07
C TYR A 803 0.18 -24.75 -6.65
N ILE A 804 -0.37 -24.07 -5.65
CA ILE A 804 -0.23 -24.51 -4.26
C ILE A 804 -1.27 -25.60 -3.98
N SER A 805 -0.78 -26.81 -3.71
CA SER A 805 -1.61 -27.92 -3.25
C SER A 805 -1.52 -28.08 -1.73
N ASN A 806 -2.60 -27.77 -1.01
CA ASN A 806 -2.72 -27.98 0.44
C ASN A 806 -3.26 -29.38 0.81
N GLY A 807 -3.30 -30.31 -0.15
CA GLY A 807 -3.71 -31.71 0.07
C GLY A 807 -5.21 -31.99 -0.08
N ILE A 808 -6.01 -30.98 -0.41
CA ILE A 808 -7.47 -31.05 -0.62
C ILE A 808 -7.98 -30.17 -1.79
N THR A 809 -7.33 -29.04 -2.10
CA THR A 809 -7.60 -28.12 -3.24
C THR A 809 -6.29 -27.60 -3.87
N GLU A 810 -6.34 -27.16 -5.13
CA GLU A 810 -5.25 -26.43 -5.83
C GLU A 810 -5.61 -24.93 -5.89
N GLU A 811 -4.73 -24.07 -5.39
CA GLU A 811 -4.92 -22.60 -5.35
C GLU A 811 -3.67 -21.89 -5.89
N GLY A 812 -3.85 -20.78 -6.61
CA GLY A 812 -2.76 -19.91 -7.07
C GLY A 812 -2.57 -18.71 -6.15
N GLN A 813 -1.33 -18.21 -6.07
CA GLN A 813 -0.96 -17.03 -5.28
C GLN A 813 -0.09 -16.04 -6.06
N ILE A 814 -0.16 -14.75 -5.70
CA ILE A 814 0.89 -13.76 -5.96
C ILE A 814 1.58 -13.42 -4.64
N ILE A 815 2.90 -13.26 -4.68
CA ILE A 815 3.71 -12.83 -3.54
C ILE A 815 4.41 -11.51 -3.89
N VAL A 816 4.33 -10.53 -3.00
CA VAL A 816 5.10 -9.29 -3.04
C VAL A 816 6.17 -9.33 -1.95
N TRP A 817 7.39 -8.95 -2.31
CA TRP A 817 8.54 -8.85 -1.42
C TRP A 817 9.13 -7.46 -1.52
N HIS A 818 9.04 -6.71 -0.43
CA HIS A 818 9.52 -5.33 -0.42
C HIS A 818 11.04 -5.24 -0.40
N ALA A 819 11.60 -4.37 -1.23
CA ALA A 819 12.98 -3.94 -1.15
C ALA A 819 13.24 -3.18 0.17
N PRO A 820 14.47 -3.18 0.72
CA PRO A 820 15.67 -3.90 0.29
C PRO A 820 15.68 -5.36 0.80
N PHE A 821 14.52 -6.02 0.88
CA PHE A 821 14.33 -7.41 1.31
C PHE A 821 14.69 -7.66 2.78
N THR A 822 14.47 -6.67 3.64
CA THR A 822 14.75 -6.73 5.09
C THR A 822 13.60 -7.24 5.95
N GLY A 823 12.41 -7.47 5.36
CA GLY A 823 11.21 -7.98 6.02
C GLY A 823 9.95 -7.36 5.41
N GLY A 824 8.92 -8.17 5.17
CA GLY A 824 7.67 -7.78 4.49
C GLY A 824 7.34 -8.77 3.36
N VAL A 825 6.34 -9.61 3.57
CA VAL A 825 5.83 -10.55 2.55
C VAL A 825 4.32 -10.39 2.49
N ILE A 826 3.82 -9.86 1.39
CA ILE A 826 2.38 -9.83 1.15
C ILE A 826 2.07 -11.02 0.25
N GLY A 827 1.23 -11.93 0.73
CA GLY A 827 0.72 -13.06 -0.06
C GLY A 827 -0.74 -12.85 -0.40
N TRP A 828 -1.07 -12.86 -1.69
CA TRP A 828 -2.45 -12.83 -2.16
C TRP A 828 -2.87 -14.19 -2.67
N ASP A 829 -3.84 -14.78 -1.99
CA ASP A 829 -4.55 -15.98 -2.42
C ASP A 829 -5.63 -15.62 -3.43
N GLY A 830 -5.69 -16.33 -4.56
CA GLY A 830 -6.84 -16.25 -5.45
C GLY A 830 -8.14 -16.77 -4.82
N GLY A 831 -8.07 -17.46 -3.68
CA GLY A 831 -9.19 -18.17 -3.09
C GLY A 831 -9.51 -19.47 -3.83
N SER A 832 -10.16 -20.41 -3.14
CA SER A 832 -10.50 -21.71 -3.73
C SER A 832 -11.73 -21.62 -4.66
N PRO A 833 -11.73 -22.18 -5.89
CA PRO A 833 -10.71 -23.02 -6.54
C PRO A 833 -9.95 -22.27 -7.67
N LEU A 834 -9.26 -21.16 -7.39
CA LEU A 834 -8.48 -20.42 -8.39
C LEU A 834 -7.07 -20.98 -8.59
N ALA A 835 -6.95 -22.24 -9.00
CA ALA A 835 -5.71 -22.75 -9.56
C ALA A 835 -5.26 -21.85 -10.73
N TRP A 836 -3.95 -21.62 -10.87
CA TRP A 836 -3.31 -20.74 -11.86
C TRP A 836 -3.46 -19.23 -11.65
N PHE A 837 -4.07 -18.77 -10.55
CA PHE A 837 -3.96 -17.37 -10.15
C PHE A 837 -2.48 -16.99 -9.97
N GLY A 838 -2.08 -15.85 -10.54
CA GLY A 838 -0.69 -15.43 -10.58
C GLY A 838 0.14 -16.14 -11.63
N SER A 839 -0.43 -16.52 -12.78
CA SER A 839 0.36 -17.06 -13.89
C SER A 839 0.93 -15.99 -14.83
N ALA A 840 0.38 -14.78 -14.75
CA ALA A 840 0.83 -13.60 -15.48
C ALA A 840 0.56 -12.38 -14.58
N VAL A 841 1.43 -11.38 -14.63
CA VAL A 841 1.31 -10.16 -13.83
C VAL A 841 1.86 -8.97 -14.62
N ALA A 842 1.22 -7.82 -14.49
CA ALA A 842 1.71 -6.53 -14.95
C ALA A 842 1.46 -5.46 -13.88
N CYS A 843 2.28 -4.43 -13.90
CA CYS A 843 2.23 -3.31 -12.96
C CYS A 843 2.23 -1.98 -13.73
N GLY A 844 1.52 -0.98 -13.21
CA GLY A 844 1.33 0.32 -13.85
C GLY A 844 0.41 1.19 -12.99
N ASP A 845 0.19 2.44 -13.35
CA ASP A 845 -0.65 3.37 -12.59
C ASP A 845 -1.95 3.63 -13.36
N VAL A 846 -2.95 2.77 -13.12
CA VAL A 846 -4.19 2.72 -13.90
C VAL A 846 -5.15 3.84 -13.50
N ASP A 847 -5.07 4.32 -12.26
CA ASP A 847 -5.91 5.42 -11.77
C ASP A 847 -5.17 6.78 -11.64
N ALA A 848 -3.93 6.82 -12.12
CA ALA A 848 -3.05 7.99 -12.25
C ALA A 848 -2.83 8.75 -10.93
N ASP A 849 -2.83 8.02 -9.82
CA ASP A 849 -2.66 8.60 -8.49
C ASP A 849 -1.18 8.67 -8.06
N GLY A 850 -0.29 8.13 -8.89
CA GLY A 850 1.14 8.03 -8.65
C GLY A 850 1.53 6.75 -7.91
N THR A 851 0.60 5.82 -7.71
CA THR A 851 0.83 4.52 -7.09
C THR A 851 0.75 3.37 -8.09
N VAL A 852 1.47 2.28 -7.80
CA VAL A 852 1.52 1.14 -8.71
C VAL A 852 0.37 0.18 -8.41
N ASP A 853 -0.47 -0.06 -9.41
CA ASP A 853 -1.53 -1.05 -9.44
C ASP A 853 -1.04 -2.40 -9.99
N LEU A 854 -1.77 -3.46 -9.65
CA LEU A 854 -1.46 -4.83 -10.08
C LEU A 854 -2.56 -5.43 -10.93
N LEU A 855 -2.17 -5.91 -12.11
CA LEU A 855 -3.02 -6.68 -13.00
C LEU A 855 -2.55 -8.14 -13.03
N ILE A 856 -3.43 -9.07 -12.67
CA ILE A 856 -3.09 -10.49 -12.44
C ILE A 856 -3.93 -11.40 -13.33
N GLY A 857 -3.27 -12.37 -13.97
CA GLY A 857 -3.89 -13.44 -14.76
C GLY A 857 -4.17 -14.72 -13.96
N ALA A 858 -5.33 -15.34 -14.23
CA ALA A 858 -5.76 -16.64 -13.67
C ALA A 858 -6.40 -17.55 -14.74
N PRO A 859 -5.65 -17.98 -15.77
CA PRO A 859 -6.17 -18.66 -16.96
C PRO A 859 -6.72 -20.07 -16.72
N GLY A 860 -6.49 -20.69 -15.57
CA GLY A 860 -6.72 -22.12 -15.34
C GLY A 860 -7.73 -22.51 -14.26
N ALA A 861 -8.46 -21.58 -13.67
CA ALA A 861 -9.44 -21.87 -12.63
C ALA A 861 -10.56 -22.81 -13.12
N GLU A 862 -10.79 -23.93 -12.43
CA GLU A 862 -11.90 -24.84 -12.68
C GLU A 862 -12.93 -24.75 -11.54
N HIS A 863 -14.11 -24.17 -11.81
CA HIS A 863 -15.24 -24.20 -10.88
C HIS A 863 -16.27 -25.25 -11.33
N PRO A 864 -16.89 -26.04 -10.43
CA PRO A 864 -17.80 -27.13 -10.79
C PRO A 864 -19.09 -26.68 -11.53
N ASN A 865 -19.33 -25.37 -11.67
CA ASN A 865 -20.43 -24.79 -12.44
C ASN A 865 -20.01 -23.58 -13.32
N VAL A 866 -18.72 -23.25 -13.41
CA VAL A 866 -18.19 -22.17 -14.26
C VAL A 866 -16.86 -22.66 -14.82
N HIS A 867 -16.75 -22.72 -16.14
CA HIS A 867 -15.52 -23.09 -16.81
C HIS A 867 -14.99 -21.82 -17.45
N GLU A 868 -13.71 -21.49 -17.23
CA GLU A 868 -12.84 -20.55 -17.98
C GLU A 868 -12.18 -19.47 -17.10
N GLY A 869 -10.95 -19.09 -17.45
CA GLY A 869 -10.04 -18.28 -16.63
C GLY A 869 -10.43 -16.80 -16.48
N PHE A 870 -9.69 -16.09 -15.62
CA PHE A 870 -10.00 -14.72 -15.18
C PHE A 870 -8.79 -13.78 -15.30
N SER A 871 -9.06 -12.47 -15.32
CA SER A 871 -8.09 -11.42 -15.00
C SER A 871 -8.61 -10.58 -13.85
N PHE A 872 -7.72 -10.19 -12.94
CA PHE A 872 -8.02 -9.38 -11.76
C PHE A 872 -7.20 -8.11 -11.83
N LEU A 873 -7.85 -6.97 -11.60
CA LEU A 873 -7.15 -5.72 -11.33
C LEU A 873 -7.31 -5.39 -9.85
N LEU A 874 -6.18 -5.10 -9.22
CA LEU A 874 -6.11 -4.67 -7.85
C LEU A 874 -5.49 -3.28 -7.85
N LEU A 875 -6.33 -2.29 -7.56
CA LEU A 875 -5.89 -0.91 -7.46
C LEU A 875 -5.28 -0.68 -6.09
N ASN A 876 -4.20 0.09 -6.04
CA ASN A 876 -3.47 0.50 -4.85
C ASN A 876 -4.24 1.56 -4.06
N ASN A 877 -5.58 1.51 -3.99
CA ASN A 877 -6.37 2.64 -3.51
C ASN A 877 -7.73 2.34 -2.90
N ILE A 878 -7.79 2.31 -1.57
CA ILE A 878 -8.96 2.79 -0.81
C ILE A 878 -8.81 4.30 -0.48
N ASP A 879 -7.70 4.95 -0.86
CA ASP A 879 -7.29 6.27 -0.34
C ASP A 879 -7.86 7.51 -1.06
N ARG A 880 -9.00 7.38 -1.75
CA ARG A 880 -9.79 8.57 -2.12
C ARG A 880 -10.46 9.28 -0.92
N ALA A 881 -10.40 8.70 0.28
CA ALA A 881 -10.70 9.39 1.54
C ALA A 881 -9.46 10.03 2.18
N TYR A 882 -8.28 9.43 2.04
CA TYR A 882 -7.05 9.81 2.75
C TYR A 882 -6.22 10.92 2.07
N GLU A 883 -6.37 11.13 0.75
CA GLU A 883 -5.77 12.28 0.06
C GLU A 883 -6.37 13.67 0.42
N ARG A 884 -7.31 13.74 1.37
CA ARG A 884 -7.61 15.02 2.06
C ARG A 884 -6.73 15.30 3.26
N ASN A 885 -6.08 14.29 3.85
CA ASN A 885 -5.38 14.39 5.13
C ASN A 885 -3.89 14.01 5.11
N ALA A 886 -3.37 13.34 4.07
CA ALA A 886 -1.94 13.30 3.84
C ALA A 886 -1.44 14.68 3.37
N VAL A 887 -0.36 15.18 3.99
CA VAL A 887 0.21 16.52 3.80
C VAL A 887 0.25 16.93 2.33
N ARG A 888 -0.66 17.82 1.88
CA ARG A 888 -0.56 18.43 0.54
C ARG A 888 0.78 19.13 0.40
N LEU A 889 1.68 18.52 -0.36
CA LEU A 889 2.97 19.10 -0.71
C LEU A 889 2.72 20.40 -1.51
N PRO A 890 3.55 21.44 -1.31
CA PRO A 890 3.40 22.68 -2.07
C PRO A 890 3.54 22.42 -3.59
N GLN A 891 2.62 22.99 -4.37
CA GLN A 891 2.46 22.70 -5.80
C GLN A 891 2.94 23.85 -6.68
N GLN A 892 3.47 23.51 -7.86
CA GLN A 892 3.75 24.44 -8.94
C GLN A 892 2.77 24.21 -10.09
N LYS A 893 2.06 25.28 -10.49
CA LYS A 893 0.97 25.23 -11.46
C LYS A 893 1.16 26.24 -12.59
N GLN A 894 0.57 25.92 -13.73
CA GLN A 894 0.41 26.79 -14.89
C GLN A 894 -0.39 28.07 -14.51
N PRO A 895 -0.35 29.13 -15.35
CA PRO A 895 -1.10 30.36 -15.09
C PRO A 895 -2.61 30.20 -14.93
N ASP A 896 -3.17 29.07 -15.37
CA ASP A 896 -4.59 28.73 -15.24
C ASP A 896 -5.00 28.34 -13.80
N GLY A 897 -4.02 28.09 -12.91
CA GLY A 897 -4.23 27.68 -11.52
C GLY A 897 -4.73 26.24 -11.34
N LEU A 898 -4.85 25.47 -12.42
CA LEU A 898 -5.41 24.12 -12.42
C LEU A 898 -4.38 23.06 -12.83
N THR A 899 -3.60 23.34 -13.88
CA THR A 899 -2.65 22.36 -14.46
C THR A 899 -1.33 22.40 -13.70
N ARG A 900 -0.80 21.25 -13.26
CA ARG A 900 0.51 21.19 -12.60
C ARG A 900 1.66 21.32 -13.60
N ILE A 901 2.79 21.86 -13.15
CA ILE A 901 4.06 21.81 -13.87
C ILE A 901 4.88 20.70 -13.21
N ALA A 902 5.13 19.58 -13.90
CA ALA A 902 5.94 18.52 -13.30
C ALA A 902 7.38 19.03 -12.99
N PRO A 903 8.08 18.43 -12.01
CA PRO A 903 9.45 18.82 -11.69
C PRO A 903 10.35 18.80 -12.92
N THR A 904 11.22 19.81 -13.08
CA THR A 904 12.14 20.00 -14.23
C THR A 904 11.50 20.29 -15.60
N LEU A 905 10.17 20.17 -15.74
CA LEU A 905 9.45 20.51 -16.96
C LEU A 905 9.20 22.03 -17.11
N SER A 906 8.64 22.41 -18.26
CA SER A 906 8.40 23.81 -18.62
C SER A 906 6.95 24.23 -18.37
N ALA A 907 6.77 25.42 -17.79
CA ALA A 907 5.51 26.14 -17.84
C ALA A 907 5.25 26.66 -19.26
N ASP A 908 3.99 26.84 -19.61
CA ASP A 908 3.59 27.28 -20.95
C ASP A 908 3.85 28.79 -21.16
N ALA A 909 4.04 29.51 -20.06
CA ALA A 909 4.23 30.95 -20.03
C ALA A 909 5.26 31.37 -18.97
N ALA A 910 5.51 32.68 -18.93
CA ALA A 910 6.34 33.36 -17.93
C ALA A 910 5.66 33.45 -16.55
N ASP A 911 4.33 33.34 -16.52
CA ASP A 911 3.53 33.40 -15.30
C ASP A 911 3.46 32.00 -14.67
N VAL A 912 3.65 31.91 -13.35
CA VAL A 912 3.59 30.66 -12.59
C VAL A 912 2.81 30.89 -11.29
N VAL A 913 2.07 29.88 -10.87
CA VAL A 913 1.35 29.88 -9.59
C VAL A 913 2.01 28.86 -8.66
N LEU A 914 2.38 29.30 -7.46
CA LEU A 914 2.76 28.40 -6.37
C LEU A 914 1.64 28.35 -5.33
N GLU A 915 1.23 27.14 -4.98
CA GLU A 915 0.21 26.89 -3.96
C GLU A 915 0.84 26.21 -2.74
N GLY A 916 0.41 26.59 -1.54
CA GLY A 916 0.81 25.90 -0.33
C GLY A 916 -0.14 26.13 0.84
N LEU A 917 -0.05 25.25 1.84
CA LEU A 917 -0.87 25.31 3.03
C LEU A 917 -0.28 26.26 4.08
N ALA A 918 -1.00 27.33 4.41
CA ALA A 918 -0.59 28.26 5.45
C ALA A 918 -1.14 27.80 6.83
N ARG A 919 -0.24 27.36 7.72
CA ARG A 919 -0.54 26.87 9.08
C ARG A 919 0.22 27.63 10.18
N SER A 920 -0.39 27.77 11.36
CA SER A 920 0.30 28.23 12.58
C SER A 920 0.43 27.07 13.58
N ALA A 921 1.60 26.95 14.20
CA ALA A 921 1.85 25.93 15.24
C ALA A 921 1.13 26.23 16.57
N ALA A 922 0.47 27.38 16.69
CA ALA A 922 -0.30 27.79 17.88
C ALA A 922 -1.83 27.66 17.70
N GLY A 923 -2.30 26.98 16.65
CA GLY A 923 -3.72 26.88 16.31
C GLY A 923 -4.21 28.06 15.47
N ARG A 924 -5.42 28.57 15.73
CA ARG A 924 -6.01 29.68 14.96
C ARG A 924 -5.18 30.95 15.08
N ASP A 925 -4.66 31.41 13.95
CA ASP A 925 -3.86 32.64 13.88
C ASP A 925 -4.05 33.31 12.50
N VAL A 926 -3.55 34.54 12.36
CA VAL A 926 -3.43 35.19 11.06
C VAL A 926 -2.09 34.78 10.45
N VAL A 927 -2.13 34.09 9.32
CA VAL A 927 -0.96 33.50 8.64
C VAL A 927 -0.85 33.98 7.19
N ARG A 928 0.35 33.84 6.62
CA ARG A 928 0.61 34.03 5.18
C ARG A 928 1.79 33.20 4.72
N LEU A 929 1.90 32.97 3.42
CA LEU A 929 3.07 32.36 2.79
C LEU A 929 4.16 33.40 2.51
N GLU A 930 5.39 32.97 2.69
CA GLU A 930 6.59 33.61 2.18
C GLU A 930 7.30 32.64 1.24
N VAL A 931 7.49 33.07 0.00
CA VAL A 931 8.07 32.27 -1.07
C VAL A 931 9.32 32.98 -1.59
N GLU A 932 10.37 32.23 -1.86
CA GLU A 932 11.56 32.72 -2.52
C GLU A 932 11.78 31.93 -3.80
N VAL A 933 11.88 32.62 -4.93
CA VAL A 933 12.15 32.02 -6.23
C VAL A 933 13.46 32.62 -6.76
N LYS A 934 14.36 31.75 -7.21
CA LYS A 934 15.71 32.11 -7.68
C LYS A 934 15.97 31.45 -9.01
N ARG A 935 16.79 32.06 -9.87
CA ARG A 935 17.23 31.36 -11.07
C ARG A 935 18.07 30.17 -10.65
N PHE A 936 18.01 29.10 -11.43
CA PHE A 936 18.81 27.93 -11.18
C PHE A 936 20.31 28.28 -11.18
N GLY A 937 20.98 28.05 -10.04
CA GLY A 937 22.37 28.44 -9.79
C GLY A 937 22.56 29.65 -8.86
N GLU A 938 21.50 30.39 -8.54
CA GLU A 938 21.51 31.41 -7.49
C GLU A 938 21.21 30.81 -6.11
N GLU A 939 21.92 31.25 -5.07
CA GLU A 939 21.67 30.78 -3.71
C GLU A 939 20.40 31.40 -3.11
N PHE A 940 19.67 30.61 -2.31
CA PHE A 940 18.55 31.12 -1.52
C PHE A 940 19.04 31.93 -0.31
N ASP A 941 19.23 33.23 -0.51
CA ASP A 941 19.78 34.18 0.47
C ASP A 941 18.72 34.92 1.30
N GLY A 942 17.43 34.72 1.01
CA GLY A 942 16.31 35.40 1.66
C GLY A 942 16.06 36.82 1.14
N VAL A 943 16.68 37.21 0.02
CA VAL A 943 16.49 38.52 -0.62
C VAL A 943 15.54 38.38 -1.81
N GLY A 944 14.49 39.21 -1.83
CA GLY A 944 13.50 39.23 -2.92
C GLY A 944 12.32 38.27 -2.72
N THR A 945 11.98 37.94 -1.46
CA THR A 945 10.85 37.06 -1.15
C THR A 945 9.50 37.67 -1.57
N LEU A 946 8.64 36.81 -2.10
CA LEU A 946 7.25 37.08 -2.45
C LEU A 946 6.36 36.71 -1.25
N LEU A 947 5.30 37.48 -1.04
CA LEU A 947 4.44 37.35 0.14
C LEU A 947 2.99 37.32 -0.29
N SER A 948 2.25 36.32 0.19
CA SER A 948 0.80 36.29 0.04
C SER A 948 0.12 37.26 1.03
N PRO A 949 -1.19 37.56 0.84
CA PRO A 949 -1.97 38.30 1.81
C PRO A 949 -2.04 37.60 3.17
N TRP A 950 -2.19 38.37 4.25
CA TRP A 950 -2.53 37.81 5.56
C TRP A 950 -3.96 37.29 5.57
N VAL A 951 -4.16 36.05 6.02
CA VAL A 951 -5.47 35.42 6.11
C VAL A 951 -5.65 34.80 7.51
N ASP A 952 -6.81 35.01 8.11
CA ASP A 952 -7.22 34.36 9.36
C ASP A 952 -7.64 32.93 9.05
N THR A 953 -7.01 31.94 9.69
CA THR A 953 -7.28 30.52 9.44
C THR A 953 -8.68 30.08 9.87
N GLY A 954 -9.46 30.93 10.56
CA GLY A 954 -10.85 30.62 10.93
C GLY A 954 -10.97 29.62 12.08
N ALA A 955 -12.20 29.17 12.37
CA ALA A 955 -12.42 28.08 13.33
C ALA A 955 -11.89 26.75 12.73
N PRO A 956 -11.34 25.82 13.53
CA PRO A 956 -10.82 24.56 13.02
C PRO A 956 -11.91 23.81 12.23
N GLY A 957 -11.57 23.37 11.03
CA GLY A 957 -12.36 22.44 10.22
C GLY A 957 -11.52 21.20 9.89
N ALA A 958 -11.89 20.44 8.86
CA ALA A 958 -11.22 19.19 8.46
C ALA A 958 -9.70 19.28 8.18
N LEU A 959 -9.13 20.49 8.04
CA LEU A 959 -7.67 20.73 7.88
C LEU A 959 -7.03 21.37 9.14
N GLY A 960 -7.71 21.36 10.28
CA GLY A 960 -7.32 22.13 11.47
C GLY A 960 -7.39 23.65 11.25
N SER A 961 -6.49 24.41 11.91
CA SER A 961 -6.32 25.86 11.69
C SER A 961 -5.33 26.14 10.54
N ALA A 962 -5.63 25.63 9.35
CA ALA A 962 -4.82 25.81 8.14
C ALA A 962 -5.68 26.21 6.94
N LEU A 963 -5.12 27.00 6.02
CA LEU A 963 -5.81 27.45 4.81
C LEU A 963 -4.87 27.43 3.61
N GLU A 964 -5.36 26.94 2.47
CA GLU A 964 -4.64 27.01 1.20
C GLU A 964 -4.50 28.47 0.72
N GLN A 965 -3.30 28.82 0.26
CA GLN A 965 -3.04 30.10 -0.35
C GLN A 965 -2.26 29.91 -1.65
N GLU A 966 -2.77 30.54 -2.71
CA GLU A 966 -2.08 30.63 -3.99
C GLU A 966 -1.31 31.94 -4.10
N LEU A 967 -0.12 31.86 -4.71
CA LEU A 967 0.73 32.99 -5.01
C LEU A 967 1.13 32.94 -6.47
N ALA A 968 0.44 33.74 -7.29
CA ALA A 968 0.78 33.94 -8.69
C ALA A 968 1.87 35.02 -8.84
N PHE A 969 2.87 34.76 -9.69
CA PHE A 969 3.93 35.72 -10.00
C PHE A 969 4.50 35.47 -11.41
N SER A 970 5.11 36.51 -11.98
CA SER A 970 5.73 36.45 -13.31
C SER A 970 7.24 36.38 -13.19
N LEU A 971 7.85 35.53 -14.00
CA LEU A 971 9.30 35.35 -14.11
C LEU A 971 9.80 35.74 -15.50
N GLU A 972 11.12 35.75 -15.73
CA GLU A 972 11.63 35.89 -17.10
C GLU A 972 11.38 34.61 -17.89
N ALA A 973 10.82 34.75 -19.09
CA ALA A 973 10.48 33.66 -20.01
C ALA A 973 11.73 32.88 -20.48
N GLY A 974 11.60 31.55 -20.59
CA GLY A 974 12.64 30.68 -21.12
C GLY A 974 13.76 30.34 -20.14
N GLU A 975 13.68 30.81 -18.89
CA GLU A 975 14.69 30.65 -17.84
C GLU A 975 14.34 29.52 -16.87
N ARG A 976 15.36 28.94 -16.21
CA ARG A 976 15.21 27.86 -15.21
C ARG A 976 15.20 28.44 -13.79
N TYR A 977 14.31 27.95 -12.95
CA TYR A 977 14.12 28.47 -11.60
C TYR A 977 14.10 27.38 -10.55
N ARG A 978 14.40 27.78 -9.32
CA ARG A 978 14.13 27.03 -8.09
C ARG A 978 13.34 27.86 -7.12
N TRP A 979 12.59 27.22 -6.25
CA TRP A 979 11.83 27.90 -5.22
C TRP A 979 11.89 27.21 -3.85
N ARG A 980 11.67 28.02 -2.81
CA ARG A 980 11.40 27.56 -1.44
C ARG A 980 10.26 28.35 -0.83
N MET A 981 9.50 27.74 0.06
CA MET A 981 8.32 28.32 0.69
C MET A 981 8.38 28.16 2.22
N ARG A 982 7.73 29.04 2.97
CA ARG A 982 7.46 28.88 4.41
C ARG A 982 6.22 29.67 4.83
N THR A 983 5.69 29.37 6.02
CA THR A 983 4.59 30.12 6.60
C THR A 983 5.08 31.15 7.61
N LEU A 984 4.51 32.35 7.57
CA LEU A 984 4.67 33.40 8.58
C LEU A 984 3.40 33.52 9.41
N SER A 985 3.57 33.76 10.72
CA SER A 985 2.47 33.99 11.67
C SER A 985 2.73 35.24 12.51
N ASN A 986 1.70 35.74 13.20
CA ASN A 986 1.85 36.85 14.16
C ASN A 986 2.19 36.35 15.58
N HIS A 987 2.46 35.05 15.75
CA HIS A 987 2.75 34.46 17.04
C HIS A 987 4.09 34.97 17.62
N PRO A 988 4.14 35.45 18.88
CA PRO A 988 5.30 36.14 19.44
C PRO A 988 6.53 35.23 19.64
N THR A 989 6.36 33.91 19.76
CA THR A 989 7.47 32.96 19.96
C THR A 989 7.75 32.07 18.74
N GLN A 990 6.86 32.04 17.75
CA GLN A 990 6.99 31.18 16.55
C GLN A 990 6.54 31.92 15.29
N PRO A 991 7.17 33.05 14.92
CA PRO A 991 6.69 33.92 13.84
C PRO A 991 6.93 33.36 12.41
N ARG A 992 7.65 32.24 12.26
CA ARG A 992 7.97 31.62 10.96
C ARG A 992 8.23 30.12 11.08
N SER A 993 7.80 29.35 10.08
CA SER A 993 8.17 27.94 9.93
C SER A 993 9.56 27.78 9.30
N PRO A 994 10.14 26.56 9.30
CA PRO A 994 11.25 26.21 8.41
C PRO A 994 10.88 26.42 6.94
N TRP A 995 11.91 26.55 6.10
CA TRP A 995 11.74 26.55 4.64
C TRP A 995 11.50 25.13 4.14
N ILE A 996 10.62 25.00 3.15
CA ILE A 996 10.32 23.77 2.42
C ILE A 996 10.57 23.98 0.92
N THR A 997 10.94 22.90 0.23
CA THR A 997 11.17 22.82 -1.23
C THR A 997 10.53 21.55 -1.76
N LEU A 998 10.41 21.38 -3.08
CA LEU A 998 10.04 20.09 -3.68
C LEU A 998 11.08 19.02 -3.30
N ARG A 999 10.62 17.83 -2.88
CA ARG A 999 11.48 16.70 -2.45
C ARG A 999 11.96 15.82 -3.61
N ALA A 1000 11.27 15.82 -4.75
CA ALA A 1000 11.57 14.99 -5.91
C ALA A 1000 12.83 15.42 -6.70
N ASN A 1001 13.40 16.60 -6.41
CA ASN A 1001 14.57 17.12 -7.11
C ASN A 1001 15.80 17.15 -6.20
N ALA A 1002 16.96 16.74 -6.71
CA ALA A 1002 18.21 16.87 -6.00
C ALA A 1002 18.56 18.36 -5.73
N LEU A 1003 19.43 18.63 -4.75
CA LEU A 1003 19.96 19.98 -4.50
C LEU A 1003 20.72 20.57 -5.69
N THR A 1004 20.96 19.82 -6.76
CA THR A 1004 21.62 20.22 -8.00
C THR A 1004 20.69 20.37 -9.19
N GLU A 1005 19.37 20.27 -9.03
CA GLU A 1005 18.39 20.36 -10.11
C GLU A 1005 17.52 21.62 -10.01
N PHE A 1006 16.91 22.03 -11.13
CA PHE A 1006 15.97 23.15 -11.18
C PHE A 1006 14.53 22.64 -11.02
N ASP A 1007 13.65 23.46 -10.46
CA ASP A 1007 12.29 23.02 -10.14
C ASP A 1007 11.35 23.11 -11.36
N PHE A 1008 11.48 24.17 -12.16
CA PHE A 1008 10.79 24.31 -13.45
C PHE A 1008 11.47 25.34 -14.36
N ARG A 1009 11.10 25.33 -15.65
CA ARG A 1009 11.44 26.36 -16.64
C ARG A 1009 10.19 27.15 -17.02
N THR A 1010 10.30 28.43 -17.37
CA THR A 1010 9.15 29.20 -17.89
C THR A 1010 9.06 29.20 -19.41
N GLY A 1011 7.85 29.30 -19.95
CA GLY A 1011 7.57 29.36 -21.39
C GLY A 1011 7.52 30.78 -21.96
N GLY A 1012 7.76 30.95 -23.27
CA GLY A 1012 7.57 32.24 -23.97
C GLY A 1012 8.22 32.35 -25.36
N ASP A 1013 7.78 33.37 -26.11
CA ASP A 1013 8.18 33.64 -27.50
C ASP A 1013 9.65 34.09 -27.61
N ILE A 1014 10.49 33.19 -28.11
CA ILE A 1014 11.94 33.37 -28.31
C ILE A 1014 12.30 34.23 -29.54
N SER A 1015 11.33 34.89 -30.18
CA SER A 1015 11.51 35.65 -31.43
C SER A 1015 12.27 36.99 -31.30
N GLY A 1016 12.75 37.36 -30.10
CA GLY A 1016 13.29 38.69 -29.82
C GLY A 1016 14.76 38.78 -29.34
N LEU A 1017 15.49 37.68 -29.20
CA LEU A 1017 16.91 37.72 -28.81
C LEU A 1017 17.79 37.79 -30.07
N GLU A 1018 18.27 39.01 -30.37
CA GLU A 1018 19.10 39.31 -31.56
C GLU A 1018 20.40 38.49 -31.59
N ASP A 1019 20.61 37.86 -32.75
CA ASP A 1019 21.85 37.33 -33.32
C ASP A 1019 22.71 36.44 -32.42
N GLY A 1020 22.27 35.17 -32.37
CA GLY A 1020 23.15 34.14 -32.91
C GLY A 1020 23.62 33.08 -31.94
N TRP A 1021 22.72 32.29 -31.36
CA TRP A 1021 23.07 30.93 -30.92
C TRP A 1021 21.94 29.96 -31.25
N VAL A 1022 22.21 29.20 -32.31
CA VAL A 1022 21.57 27.94 -32.67
C VAL A 1022 21.89 26.95 -31.56
N ASP A 1023 20.86 26.23 -31.10
CA ASP A 1023 20.94 25.06 -30.23
C ASP A 1023 22.05 24.08 -30.67
N PRO A 1024 22.86 23.54 -29.74
CA PRO A 1024 22.86 22.07 -29.67
C PRO A 1024 23.16 21.47 -28.29
N VAL A 1025 22.30 20.55 -27.84
CA VAL A 1025 22.42 19.16 -28.30
C VAL A 1025 21.11 18.87 -29.03
N GLY A 1026 21.05 18.73 -30.35
CA GLY A 1026 21.78 17.72 -31.14
C GLY A 1026 23.29 17.87 -31.36
N GLY A 1027 24.01 16.82 -30.96
CA GLY A 1027 25.32 16.43 -31.50
C GLY A 1027 26.58 17.11 -30.93
N PRO A 1028 27.77 16.47 -31.09
CA PRO A 1028 29.02 16.87 -30.44
C PRO A 1028 29.62 18.12 -31.10
N GLY A 1029 29.40 19.28 -30.46
CA GLY A 1029 29.86 20.59 -30.93
C GLY A 1029 31.35 20.90 -30.68
N ARG A 1030 31.91 21.78 -31.52
CA ARG A 1030 33.30 22.28 -31.52
C ARG A 1030 33.54 23.26 -30.36
N LEU A 1031 34.66 23.13 -29.64
CA LEU A 1031 35.02 24.05 -28.54
C LEU A 1031 35.50 25.40 -29.11
N VAL A 1032 34.85 26.51 -28.74
CA VAL A 1032 35.18 27.86 -29.25
C VAL A 1032 35.87 28.68 -28.15
N PRO A 1033 37.05 29.29 -28.40
CA PRO A 1033 37.71 30.17 -27.43
C PRO A 1033 36.83 31.37 -27.06
N ASP A 1034 36.80 31.73 -25.78
CA ASP A 1034 36.09 32.91 -25.29
C ASP A 1034 36.85 34.21 -25.64
N GLU A 1035 36.35 35.37 -25.19
CA GLU A 1035 36.99 36.68 -25.44
C GLU A 1035 38.43 36.79 -24.89
N SER A 1036 38.85 35.91 -23.98
CA SER A 1036 40.23 35.85 -23.48
C SER A 1036 41.17 35.05 -24.38
N GLY A 1037 40.63 34.45 -25.45
CA GLY A 1037 41.36 33.68 -26.45
C GLY A 1037 41.59 32.21 -26.07
N LEU A 1038 40.95 31.72 -25.00
CA LEU A 1038 41.19 30.39 -24.44
C LEU A 1038 39.91 29.76 -23.88
N ALA A 1039 39.54 28.58 -24.38
CA ALA A 1039 38.47 27.75 -23.80
C ALA A 1039 39.05 26.42 -23.32
N LEU A 1040 38.52 25.88 -22.21
CA LEU A 1040 38.94 24.61 -21.62
C LEU A 1040 37.73 23.88 -21.06
N ARG A 1041 37.62 22.59 -21.39
CA ARG A 1041 36.63 21.67 -20.81
C ARG A 1041 37.26 20.29 -20.64
N ALA A 1042 36.74 19.51 -19.71
CA ALA A 1042 37.11 18.11 -19.52
C ALA A 1042 35.86 17.24 -19.65
N GLU A 1043 35.96 16.16 -20.41
CA GLU A 1043 34.83 15.29 -20.76
C GLU A 1043 35.27 13.82 -20.64
N PRO A 1044 34.63 13.03 -19.75
CA PRO A 1044 33.68 13.46 -18.73
C PRO A 1044 34.37 14.22 -17.59
N THR A 1045 33.62 15.10 -16.91
CA THR A 1045 34.11 15.91 -15.77
C THR A 1045 34.31 15.07 -14.50
N VAL A 1046 33.65 13.91 -14.43
CA VAL A 1046 33.80 12.87 -13.41
C VAL A 1046 34.22 11.59 -14.14
N PHE A 1047 35.30 10.95 -13.75
CA PHE A 1047 35.85 9.82 -14.50
C PHE A 1047 36.54 8.80 -13.59
N VAL A 1048 36.48 7.51 -13.96
CA VAL A 1048 37.19 6.42 -13.25
C VAL A 1048 38.55 6.15 -13.89
N ASN A 1049 38.57 6.05 -15.23
CA ASN A 1049 39.75 5.61 -16.01
C ASN A 1049 40.49 6.77 -16.69
N SER A 1050 39.82 7.54 -17.55
CA SER A 1050 40.42 8.71 -18.20
C SER A 1050 39.41 9.82 -18.44
N THR A 1051 39.89 11.06 -18.51
CA THR A 1051 39.10 12.21 -18.97
C THR A 1051 39.82 12.88 -20.14
N THR A 1052 39.08 13.26 -21.18
CA THR A 1052 39.61 14.02 -22.31
C THR A 1052 39.54 15.50 -21.98
N ILE A 1053 40.71 16.13 -21.88
CA ILE A 1053 40.81 17.58 -21.68
C ILE A 1053 40.90 18.24 -23.05
N ARG A 1054 39.83 18.95 -23.41
CA ARG A 1054 39.73 19.73 -24.65
C ARG A 1054 39.99 21.19 -24.34
N PHE A 1055 40.84 21.83 -25.12
CA PHE A 1055 41.01 23.28 -25.06
C PHE A 1055 41.19 23.87 -26.44
N ALA A 1056 40.70 25.09 -26.64
CA ALA A 1056 40.81 25.79 -27.90
C ALA A 1056 41.56 27.12 -27.72
N LEU A 1057 42.48 27.39 -28.65
CA LEU A 1057 43.30 28.60 -28.70
C LEU A 1057 42.82 29.49 -29.85
N ALA A 1058 42.64 30.78 -29.58
CA ALA A 1058 42.25 31.75 -30.62
C ALA A 1058 43.39 32.14 -31.57
N GLU A 1059 44.64 32.02 -31.12
CA GLU A 1059 45.86 32.32 -31.88
C GLU A 1059 46.98 31.32 -31.55
N GLU A 1060 48.05 31.31 -32.35
CA GLU A 1060 49.22 30.43 -32.15
C GLU A 1060 50.10 30.93 -31.00
N GLY A 1061 50.66 30.03 -30.19
CA GLY A 1061 51.62 30.37 -29.14
C GLY A 1061 51.84 29.29 -28.08
N ASP A 1062 52.67 29.61 -27.07
CA ASP A 1062 53.13 28.66 -26.04
C ASP A 1062 52.01 28.31 -25.06
N ALA A 1063 51.55 27.05 -25.08
CA ALA A 1063 50.50 26.52 -24.23
C ALA A 1063 51.02 25.44 -23.26
N ARG A 1064 50.57 25.52 -22.00
CA ARG A 1064 50.94 24.61 -20.93
C ARG A 1064 49.67 24.05 -20.26
N LEU A 1065 49.49 22.73 -20.28
CA LEU A 1065 48.36 22.03 -19.62
C LEU A 1065 48.86 21.19 -18.43
N GLU A 1066 48.33 21.47 -17.24
CA GLU A 1066 48.73 20.85 -15.97
C GLU A 1066 47.53 20.38 -15.15
N ILE A 1067 47.74 19.34 -14.34
CA ILE A 1067 46.76 18.87 -13.36
C ILE A 1067 47.23 19.18 -11.95
N PHE A 1068 46.31 19.65 -11.11
CA PHE A 1068 46.53 19.96 -9.70
C PHE A 1068 45.56 19.15 -8.84
N ASP A 1069 45.99 18.75 -7.64
CA ASP A 1069 45.07 18.21 -6.63
C ASP A 1069 44.25 19.33 -5.96
N ALA A 1070 43.26 18.96 -5.16
CA ALA A 1070 42.42 19.89 -4.41
C ALA A 1070 43.19 20.81 -3.45
N THR A 1071 44.47 20.54 -3.14
CA THR A 1071 45.32 21.41 -2.31
C THR A 1071 46.11 22.43 -3.14
N GLY A 1072 45.97 22.38 -4.48
CA GLY A 1072 46.68 23.24 -5.43
C GLY A 1072 48.11 22.76 -5.73
N ARG A 1073 48.49 21.56 -5.31
CA ARG A 1073 49.79 20.97 -5.68
C ARG A 1073 49.69 20.35 -7.07
N ARG A 1074 50.69 20.61 -7.92
CA ARG A 1074 50.75 20.01 -9.26
C ARG A 1074 50.97 18.50 -9.19
N VAL A 1075 50.07 17.75 -9.81
CA VAL A 1075 50.00 16.29 -9.87
C VAL A 1075 50.56 15.77 -11.20
N ALA A 1076 50.24 16.44 -12.31
CA ALA A 1076 50.74 16.07 -13.64
C ALA A 1076 50.99 17.31 -14.52
N LEU A 1077 51.89 17.19 -15.50
CA LEU A 1077 52.08 18.14 -16.61
C LEU A 1077 51.80 17.34 -17.87
N LEU A 1078 50.71 17.68 -18.56
CA LEU A 1078 50.22 16.93 -19.71
C LEU A 1078 50.70 17.51 -21.03
N LEU A 1079 50.97 18.82 -21.06
CA LEU A 1079 51.50 19.51 -22.25
C LEU A 1079 52.32 20.74 -21.87
N GLU A 1080 53.42 20.97 -22.59
CA GLU A 1080 54.15 22.25 -22.61
C GLU A 1080 54.82 22.41 -23.99
N ALA A 1081 54.13 23.09 -24.92
CA ALA A 1081 54.57 23.23 -26.31
C ALA A 1081 53.93 24.46 -27.00
N GLU A 1082 54.54 24.93 -28.09
CA GLU A 1082 53.95 25.93 -28.99
C GLU A 1082 52.89 25.26 -29.87
N LEU A 1083 51.65 25.76 -29.84
CA LEU A 1083 50.51 25.17 -30.53
C LEU A 1083 49.85 26.17 -31.49
N ASP A 1084 49.39 25.68 -32.64
CA ASP A 1084 48.60 26.44 -33.61
C ASP A 1084 47.23 26.86 -33.04
N ALA A 1085 46.64 27.92 -33.61
CA ALA A 1085 45.26 28.33 -33.29
C ALA A 1085 44.26 27.22 -33.66
N GLY A 1086 43.34 26.88 -32.76
CA GLY A 1086 42.37 25.80 -32.95
C GLY A 1086 42.12 24.96 -31.70
N GLU A 1087 41.29 23.92 -31.83
CA GLU A 1087 40.96 23.00 -30.75
C GLU A 1087 42.02 21.88 -30.65
N HIS A 1088 42.47 21.63 -29.43
CA HIS A 1088 43.44 20.61 -29.05
C HIS A 1088 42.83 19.70 -27.98
N ARG A 1089 43.20 18.42 -28.00
CA ARG A 1089 42.64 17.40 -27.10
C ARG A 1089 43.76 16.58 -26.50
N ILE A 1090 43.71 16.39 -25.19
CA ILE A 1090 44.68 15.61 -24.44
C ILE A 1090 43.95 14.76 -23.41
N ASP A 1091 44.12 13.44 -23.51
CA ASP A 1091 43.56 12.51 -22.54
C ASP A 1091 44.48 12.41 -21.32
N TRP A 1092 43.86 12.42 -20.14
CA TRP A 1092 44.54 12.12 -18.90
C TRP A 1092 43.95 10.86 -18.27
N ASP A 1093 44.78 9.84 -18.13
CA ASP A 1093 44.47 8.53 -17.54
C ASP A 1093 44.53 8.52 -16.00
N GLY A 1094 44.55 9.70 -15.38
CA GLY A 1094 44.68 9.83 -13.94
C GLY A 1094 46.09 9.55 -13.40
N SER A 1095 47.13 9.40 -14.23
CA SER A 1095 48.50 9.11 -13.73
C SER A 1095 49.20 10.33 -13.12
N ILE A 1096 49.99 10.09 -12.05
CA ILE A 1096 50.79 11.12 -11.35
C ILE A 1096 52.19 11.25 -12.01
N GLY A 1097 52.25 11.69 -13.28
CA GLY A 1097 53.50 12.04 -13.98
C GLY A 1097 53.70 11.37 -15.36
N VAL A 1098 54.66 11.86 -16.15
CA VAL A 1098 54.88 11.40 -17.53
C VAL A 1098 55.69 10.10 -17.57
N GLY A 1099 55.06 9.00 -18.01
CA GLY A 1099 55.68 7.70 -18.27
C GLY A 1099 55.60 6.70 -17.11
N ASN A 1100 54.59 5.81 -17.15
CA ASN A 1100 54.35 4.70 -16.20
C ASN A 1100 54.46 5.07 -14.70
N ALA A 1101 53.81 6.14 -14.29
CA ALA A 1101 53.63 6.49 -12.88
C ALA A 1101 52.32 5.92 -12.31
N ALA A 1102 52.26 5.70 -10.99
CA ALA A 1102 51.08 5.16 -10.29
C ALA A 1102 49.84 6.06 -10.47
N PRO A 1103 48.61 5.48 -10.49
CA PRO A 1103 47.38 6.24 -10.62
C PRO A 1103 47.16 7.18 -9.43
N ALA A 1104 46.64 8.37 -9.71
CA ALA A 1104 46.30 9.36 -8.72
C ALA A 1104 45.13 8.84 -7.85
N PRO A 1105 45.17 9.02 -6.52
CA PRO A 1105 44.07 8.58 -5.66
C PRO A 1105 42.71 9.15 -6.09
N ALA A 1106 41.61 8.48 -5.76
CA ALA A 1106 40.27 9.06 -5.94
C ALA A 1106 40.18 10.39 -5.20
N GLY A 1107 39.60 11.39 -5.86
CA GLY A 1107 39.49 12.74 -5.32
C GLY A 1107 39.31 13.80 -6.40
N THR A 1108 39.14 15.04 -5.95
CA THR A 1108 38.99 16.19 -6.85
C THR A 1108 40.34 16.70 -7.32
N TYR A 1109 40.46 16.88 -8.63
CA TYR A 1109 41.60 17.46 -9.33
C TYR A 1109 41.14 18.65 -10.19
N PHE A 1110 42.10 19.43 -10.68
CA PHE A 1110 41.85 20.56 -11.55
C PHE A 1110 42.82 20.52 -12.72
N ALA A 1111 42.30 20.43 -13.93
CA ALA A 1111 43.06 20.63 -15.15
C ALA A 1111 43.15 22.13 -15.42
N ALA A 1112 44.34 22.65 -15.71
CA ALA A 1112 44.53 24.05 -16.02
C ALA A 1112 45.44 24.22 -17.24
N VAL A 1113 44.94 24.96 -18.23
CA VAL A 1113 45.70 25.37 -19.42
C VAL A 1113 46.06 26.85 -19.31
N GLU A 1114 47.32 27.17 -19.56
CA GLU A 1114 47.84 28.53 -19.55
C GLU A 1114 48.55 28.84 -20.87
N MET A 1115 48.25 30.02 -21.43
CA MET A 1115 48.86 30.52 -22.65
C MET A 1115 48.95 32.05 -22.59
N ASN A 1116 50.10 32.63 -22.93
CA ASN A 1116 50.34 34.09 -22.95
C ASN A 1116 49.91 34.84 -21.66
N GLY A 1117 49.97 34.18 -20.50
CA GLY A 1117 49.59 34.72 -19.20
C GLY A 1117 48.09 34.64 -18.88
N VAL A 1118 47.27 34.05 -19.76
CA VAL A 1118 45.87 33.73 -19.53
C VAL A 1118 45.76 32.27 -19.13
N ARG A 1119 45.14 32.01 -17.98
CA ARG A 1119 44.97 30.67 -17.43
C ARG A 1119 43.48 30.34 -17.26
N ARG A 1120 43.09 29.16 -17.74
CA ARG A 1120 41.77 28.58 -17.54
C ARG A 1120 41.92 27.26 -16.81
N SER A 1121 40.99 26.96 -15.91
CA SER A 1121 40.97 25.69 -15.20
C SER A 1121 39.56 25.13 -15.13
N THR A 1122 39.45 23.82 -15.25
CA THR A 1122 38.21 23.08 -15.05
C THR A 1122 38.39 22.04 -13.95
N ARG A 1123 37.34 21.84 -13.16
CA ARG A 1123 37.30 20.76 -12.16
C ARG A 1123 37.23 19.43 -12.89
N ILE A 1124 37.92 18.43 -12.38
CA ILE A 1124 37.80 17.04 -12.78
C ILE A 1124 37.82 16.15 -11.54
N VAL A 1125 36.90 15.19 -11.44
CA VAL A 1125 36.79 14.31 -10.28
C VAL A 1125 37.18 12.91 -10.69
N ARG A 1126 38.21 12.36 -10.06
CA ARG A 1126 38.60 10.97 -10.27
C ARG A 1126 37.91 10.10 -9.21
N LEU A 1127 37.07 9.17 -9.64
CA LEU A 1127 36.47 8.15 -8.78
C LEU A 1127 37.43 6.96 -8.64
N LYS A 1128 37.13 6.06 -7.71
CA LYS A 1128 38.09 5.07 -7.23
C LYS A 1128 38.38 3.98 -8.24
#